data_AF-A0A2V9GPF2-F1
#
_entry.id   AF-A0A2V9GPF2-F1
#
_cell.length_a   1.000
_cell.length_b   1.000
_cell.length_c   1.000
_cell.angle_alpha   90.00
_cell.angle_beta   90.00
_cell.angle_gamma   90.00
#
_symmetry.space_group_name_H-M   'P 1'
#
loop_
_entity.id
_entity.type
_entity.pdbx_description
1 polymer ?
#
loop_
_entity_poly.entity_id
_entity_poly.type
_entity_poly.pdbx_seq_one_letter_code
_entity_poly.pdbx_strand_id
1 'polypeptide(L)'
;MLRRLELAPLYLGALACLFISGPAHAQVRPGGHAPARITQRVDERNLFVLQGSTHREIDRDNDLGDVDDDLPMTHILLQLRRSPEQERELQQFIDELHTEGSPNFHRWISATEFGQRFGLAEQDLETITGWLKSHGFQVNVVYSSGMVIDFSGTARQVRQAFHTPIHHFERRGERHIANVNDTQVPVALAPAVVGVVSLNDVKPVALYRMHKPSRNFTFNSSGATYAMVPSDLATIYNLNPVRGAGYAGQGQTIALIEDTNVYSATDWTTFRSTFGLTGYSSASFKTIHPGPSSGPNNCINPGVIAPNDAEAILDAEWASAAAPGAAIQMVSCADTSTTFGGLIAMENLVNSNSQPPAIMSISYGQCETQNGATANAAYNSVYQQAVTEGVSIFVAAGDSGAAGCDNSVSQATHGMGVNAFASTPYNVAVGGTDFSDTYSGTNSIYWNSTNTSTFGSALSYIPEIPWNSSCAGQLVSNYEGYTTPYGASGFCNSDVGAFLQSTVAGGGGPSGCATGTPSIAGVVSGNCVGWPKPSWQSILGNPNDGVRDTPDVSLFAADGLWSHYYVFCWSDIANGGAACSGDPSGWSGAGGTSFASPIMAGIQALINQKAGSRQGNPNPEYYHLAANEYSSNGSSCNSSNGNGVSSACIFYDVTQGDMDVNCMGPNCYQPSGSTGVLSTSTQSYNPAYGTTTGWDFATGIGSVNVANLFASWPSTAPSFLLSAAPSSLSFTQGTHVTTAITVTQQNGFGGKINLSVSGLPSGVTASFTPNPATTSSDLTLTASSTAATGDATVTITGTSGGLTSSTPITLSVTVVGNFALSASPSLSITQGTKVTSTITVTPQNGFATSVSLSASGLTSGVSAAFSPNPTTASSTLTLTATSNATTGTFPITITGVGGGLTHNATVSLTVNAGPNFTISASPGSLNVTQGTTGTSNVTVTPQNGFSGTVSLSASGLPNGVTFLFNPNPATASSTLTLIASSTATTGTVTVTVTGTSGTLTKSTTVTLAVTAATNFASGWLDSDVGAVGLAGSATFANGTFTVNGAGQQIYGTADSFNFAYQILSGDGSIVARVASISPATATPGVLIRNSLDPSDMSAFAAYYQSTAYLNYRTTTGGSSSQASAPAGTLPSRTYTSAWPCTAPIPPRWPPASSTMSR
;
A
#
# COMPACT_ATOMS: atom_id res chain seq x y z
N MET A 1 -8.19 42.24 -70.63
CA MET A 1 -9.44 42.97 -70.94
C MET A 1 -10.36 42.77 -69.73
N LEU A 2 -10.61 43.77 -68.88
CA LEU A 2 -11.44 45.00 -69.02
C LEU A 2 -12.94 44.80 -68.71
N ARG A 3 -13.34 45.30 -67.52
CA ARG A 3 -14.68 45.78 -67.08
C ARG A 3 -15.82 44.74 -66.99
N ARG A 4 -16.34 44.47 -65.78
CA ARG A 4 -17.28 45.27 -64.93
C ARG A 4 -18.72 45.25 -65.44
N LEU A 5 -19.61 44.69 -64.60
CA LEU A 5 -20.93 45.27 -64.33
C LEU A 5 -21.34 44.92 -62.89
N GLU A 6 -21.83 45.93 -62.18
CA GLU A 6 -22.25 45.86 -60.78
C GLU A 6 -23.78 45.71 -60.71
N LEU A 7 -24.31 45.11 -59.64
CA LEU A 7 -25.51 45.60 -58.92
C LEU A 7 -25.80 44.73 -57.69
N ALA A 8 -25.96 45.38 -56.54
CA ALA A 8 -26.51 44.82 -55.31
C ALA A 8 -27.50 45.84 -54.72
N PRO A 9 -28.51 45.38 -53.97
CA PRO A 9 -28.68 45.84 -52.58
C PRO A 9 -28.95 44.67 -51.61
N LEU A 10 -28.20 44.54 -50.51
CA LEU A 10 -28.49 45.13 -49.20
C LEU A 10 -29.77 44.61 -48.52
N TYR A 11 -29.60 43.65 -47.60
CA TYR A 11 -30.22 43.66 -46.26
C TYR A 11 -29.48 42.65 -45.35
N LEU A 12 -28.57 43.14 -44.51
CA LEU A 12 -28.10 42.39 -43.34
C LEU A 12 -27.72 43.38 -42.23
N GLY A 13 -28.57 43.45 -41.20
CA GLY A 13 -28.36 44.28 -40.02
C GLY A 13 -27.88 43.43 -38.84
N ALA A 14 -26.62 43.66 -38.46
CA ALA A 14 -25.98 43.36 -37.17
C ALA A 14 -26.62 42.32 -36.22
N LEU A 15 -25.88 41.25 -35.92
CA LEU A 15 -25.48 40.99 -34.53
C LEU A 15 -24.11 40.29 -34.51
N ALA A 16 -23.07 41.01 -34.06
CA ALA A 16 -21.74 40.45 -33.86
C ALA A 16 -21.53 40.16 -32.37
N CYS A 17 -21.65 38.89 -31.97
CA CYS A 17 -21.15 38.39 -30.70
C CYS A 17 -20.04 37.38 -30.99
N LEU A 18 -18.88 37.58 -30.35
CA LEU A 18 -17.76 36.64 -30.44
C LEU A 18 -18.17 35.29 -29.84
N PHE A 19 -18.06 34.22 -30.63
CA PHE A 19 -17.85 32.88 -30.10
C PHE A 19 -16.40 32.47 -30.35
N ILE A 20 -15.56 32.67 -29.34
CA ILE A 20 -14.28 31.95 -29.23
C ILE A 20 -14.64 30.56 -28.71
N SER A 21 -15.01 29.65 -29.60
CA SER A 21 -15.13 28.23 -29.26
C SER A 21 -13.72 27.60 -29.24
N GLY A 22 -13.10 27.59 -28.07
CA GLY A 22 -12.01 26.64 -27.82
C GLY A 22 -12.51 25.20 -27.96
N PRO A 23 -11.62 24.22 -28.20
CA PRO A 23 -12.03 22.83 -28.33
C PRO A 23 -12.70 22.38 -27.02
N ALA A 24 -14.01 22.12 -27.09
CA ALA A 24 -14.73 21.53 -25.98
C ALA A 24 -14.24 20.09 -25.81
N HIS A 25 -13.36 19.86 -24.85
CA HIS A 25 -13.03 18.51 -24.42
C HIS A 25 -14.32 17.80 -24.00
N ALA A 26 -14.72 16.80 -24.79
CA ALA A 26 -15.82 15.92 -24.44
C ALA A 26 -15.43 15.13 -23.18
N GLN A 27 -15.84 15.64 -22.01
CA GLN A 27 -15.78 14.87 -20.79
C GLN A 27 -16.71 13.66 -20.95
N VAL A 28 -16.13 12.47 -21.00
CA VAL A 28 -16.85 11.20 -20.85
C VAL A 28 -17.71 11.30 -19.60
N ARG A 29 -19.04 11.33 -19.76
CA ARG A 29 -19.98 11.30 -18.63
C ARG A 29 -19.89 9.91 -17.97
N PRO A 30 -19.53 9.80 -16.69
CA PRO A 30 -19.64 8.54 -15.98
C PRO A 30 -21.12 8.26 -15.68
N GLY A 31 -21.66 7.13 -16.16
CA GLY A 31 -22.92 6.57 -15.66
C GLY A 31 -24.23 7.21 -16.13
N GLY A 32 -24.25 7.94 -17.25
CA GLY A 32 -25.52 8.34 -17.88
C GLY A 32 -26.19 7.13 -18.52
N HIS A 33 -27.29 6.63 -17.95
CA HIS A 33 -28.09 5.57 -18.58
C HIS A 33 -28.65 6.06 -19.93
N ALA A 34 -28.81 5.15 -20.89
CA ALA A 34 -29.44 5.47 -22.17
C ALA A 34 -30.82 6.12 -21.94
N PRO A 35 -31.16 7.23 -22.62
CA PRO A 35 -32.45 7.88 -22.46
C PRO A 35 -33.56 6.99 -23.01
N ALA A 36 -34.61 6.77 -22.21
CA ALA A 36 -35.75 5.95 -22.61
C ALA A 36 -36.39 6.45 -23.91
N ARG A 37 -36.58 5.53 -24.86
CA ARG A 37 -37.10 5.80 -26.20
C ARG A 37 -38.60 5.60 -26.29
N ILE A 38 -39.15 4.68 -25.49
CA ILE A 38 -40.58 4.39 -25.40
C ILE A 38 -41.21 5.39 -24.42
N THR A 39 -41.40 6.61 -24.92
CA THR A 39 -41.96 7.74 -24.15
C THR A 39 -43.50 7.81 -24.20
N GLN A 40 -44.12 7.02 -25.07
CA GLN A 40 -45.57 6.93 -25.24
C GLN A 40 -46.10 5.64 -24.61
N ARG A 41 -47.35 5.65 -24.15
CA ARG A 41 -48.04 4.44 -23.72
C ARG A 41 -48.29 3.52 -24.93
N VAL A 42 -48.02 2.23 -24.77
CA VAL A 42 -48.36 1.19 -25.76
C VAL A 42 -49.89 1.16 -25.96
N ASP A 43 -50.32 1.30 -27.21
CA ASP A 43 -51.73 1.21 -27.66
C ASP A 43 -51.82 0.32 -28.91
N GLU A 44 -52.41 -0.86 -28.74
CA GLU A 44 -52.60 -1.89 -29.77
C GLU A 44 -53.49 -1.44 -30.95
N ARG A 45 -54.11 -0.26 -30.86
CA ARG A 45 -54.94 0.32 -31.94
C ARG A 45 -54.15 1.15 -32.94
N ASN A 46 -52.91 1.51 -32.62
CA ASN A 46 -52.08 2.39 -33.43
C ASN A 46 -50.77 1.67 -33.78
N LEU A 47 -50.74 1.06 -34.96
CA LEU A 47 -49.69 0.15 -35.40
C LEU A 47 -48.73 0.82 -36.39
N PHE A 48 -47.46 0.42 -36.30
CA PHE A 48 -46.38 0.80 -37.20
C PHE A 48 -45.85 -0.44 -37.91
N VAL A 49 -45.70 -0.37 -39.24
CA VAL A 49 -45.21 -1.50 -40.05
C VAL A 49 -43.68 -1.50 -40.08
N LEU A 50 -43.09 -2.61 -39.61
CA LEU A 50 -41.65 -2.88 -39.67
C LEU A 50 -41.34 -3.51 -41.04
N GLN A 51 -41.04 -2.64 -42.01
CA GLN A 51 -40.78 -3.00 -43.41
C GLN A 51 -39.64 -4.02 -43.54
N GLY A 52 -39.78 -4.95 -44.49
CA GLY A 52 -38.71 -5.89 -44.83
C GLY A 52 -38.51 -7.02 -43.81
N SER A 53 -39.60 -7.52 -43.21
CA SER A 53 -39.57 -8.70 -42.34
C SER A 53 -40.20 -9.94 -43.02
N THR A 54 -40.68 -9.82 -44.25
CA THR A 54 -41.14 -10.93 -45.11
C THR A 54 -39.97 -11.53 -45.88
N HIS A 55 -39.75 -12.85 -45.78
CA HIS A 55 -38.74 -13.53 -46.57
C HIS A 55 -39.15 -13.61 -48.04
N ARG A 56 -38.35 -13.04 -48.95
CA ARG A 56 -38.79 -12.78 -50.33
C ARG A 56 -38.55 -13.92 -51.33
N GLU A 57 -37.76 -14.93 -50.98
CA GLU A 57 -37.65 -16.17 -51.79
C GLU A 57 -38.94 -16.99 -51.83
N ILE A 58 -39.87 -16.69 -50.93
CA ILE A 58 -41.11 -17.41 -50.78
C ILE A 58 -42.17 -16.72 -51.65
N ASP A 59 -42.44 -17.38 -52.77
CA ASP A 59 -43.37 -16.92 -53.79
C ASP A 59 -44.82 -17.02 -53.29
N ARG A 60 -45.55 -15.91 -53.40
CA ARG A 60 -46.96 -15.82 -53.01
C ARG A 60 -47.89 -16.60 -53.95
N ASP A 61 -47.44 -16.88 -55.17
CA ASP A 61 -48.20 -17.75 -56.09
C ASP A 61 -48.14 -19.23 -55.67
N ASN A 62 -47.21 -19.60 -54.76
CA ASN A 62 -47.07 -20.93 -54.16
C ASN A 62 -47.49 -20.98 -52.68
N ASP A 63 -48.34 -20.05 -52.25
CA ASP A 63 -48.95 -20.02 -50.90
C ASP A 63 -49.95 -21.18 -50.72
N LEU A 64 -49.70 -22.02 -49.71
CA LEU A 64 -50.50 -23.21 -49.37
C LEU A 64 -51.49 -22.96 -48.20
N GLY A 65 -51.55 -21.74 -47.67
CA GLY A 65 -52.44 -21.31 -46.58
C GLY A 65 -51.83 -21.43 -45.18
N ASP A 66 -52.61 -21.01 -44.17
CA ASP A 66 -52.20 -20.95 -42.75
C ASP A 66 -51.54 -22.25 -42.23
N VAL A 67 -50.51 -22.08 -41.39
CA VAL A 67 -50.01 -23.16 -40.52
C VAL A 67 -50.97 -23.39 -39.34
N ASP A 68 -50.75 -24.46 -38.55
CA ASP A 68 -51.48 -24.65 -37.30
C ASP A 68 -51.26 -23.47 -36.35
N ASP A 69 -52.35 -22.92 -35.82
CA ASP A 69 -52.37 -21.79 -34.88
C ASP A 69 -51.60 -22.12 -33.57
N ASP A 70 -51.51 -23.41 -33.22
CA ASP A 70 -50.72 -23.95 -32.10
C ASP A 70 -49.30 -24.42 -32.48
N LEU A 71 -48.84 -24.20 -33.73
CA LEU A 71 -47.47 -24.48 -34.17
C LEU A 71 -46.44 -23.77 -33.26
N PRO A 72 -45.53 -24.50 -32.59
CA PRO A 72 -44.51 -23.89 -31.75
C PRO A 72 -43.50 -23.08 -32.57
N MET A 73 -43.27 -21.84 -32.15
CA MET A 73 -42.24 -20.95 -32.69
C MET A 73 -41.28 -20.63 -31.55
N THR A 74 -40.18 -21.36 -31.48
CA THR A 74 -39.20 -21.33 -30.39
C THR A 74 -37.97 -20.53 -30.75
N HIS A 75 -37.44 -19.78 -29.77
CA HIS A 75 -36.26 -18.93 -29.89
C HIS A 75 -36.32 -17.97 -31.08
N ILE A 76 -37.45 -17.28 -31.18
CA ILE A 76 -37.63 -16.12 -32.05
C ILE A 76 -36.77 -14.98 -31.48
N LEU A 77 -35.95 -14.36 -32.33
CA LEU A 77 -35.13 -13.21 -31.94
C LEU A 77 -35.82 -11.90 -32.34
N LEU A 78 -35.95 -10.98 -31.39
CA LEU A 78 -36.38 -9.60 -31.64
C LEU A 78 -35.15 -8.68 -31.66
N GLN A 79 -34.84 -8.11 -32.82
CA GLN A 79 -33.74 -7.15 -32.96
C GLN A 79 -34.18 -5.77 -32.48
N LEU A 80 -33.41 -5.19 -31.56
CA LEU A 80 -33.67 -3.87 -30.98
C LEU A 80 -32.89 -2.77 -31.72
N ARG A 81 -33.33 -1.52 -31.55
CA ARG A 81 -32.85 -0.35 -32.29
C ARG A 81 -32.20 0.68 -31.36
N ARG A 82 -30.95 1.04 -31.63
CA ARG A 82 -30.26 2.19 -31.00
C ARG A 82 -30.76 3.51 -31.57
N SER A 83 -30.58 4.61 -30.84
CA SER A 83 -30.78 5.94 -31.44
C SER A 83 -29.69 6.22 -32.49
N PRO A 84 -29.95 7.02 -33.53
CA PRO A 84 -28.92 7.43 -34.49
C PRO A 84 -27.70 8.07 -33.82
N GLU A 85 -27.88 8.70 -32.66
CA GLU A 85 -26.85 9.28 -31.83
C GLU A 85 -25.97 8.20 -31.20
N GLN A 86 -26.57 7.22 -30.51
CA GLN A 86 -25.85 6.07 -29.93
C GLN A 86 -25.15 5.22 -31.00
N GLU A 87 -25.73 5.09 -32.18
CA GLU A 87 -25.14 4.35 -33.30
C GLU A 87 -23.85 5.03 -33.78
N ARG A 88 -23.86 6.36 -33.91
CA ARG A 88 -22.65 7.14 -34.22
C ARG A 88 -21.62 7.11 -33.09
N GLU A 89 -22.06 7.14 -31.83
CA GLU A 89 -21.15 6.99 -30.67
C GLU A 89 -20.50 5.60 -30.61
N LEU A 90 -21.23 4.54 -31.01
CA LEU A 90 -20.70 3.19 -31.14
C LEU A 90 -19.70 3.09 -32.30
N GLN A 91 -20.03 3.63 -33.48
CA GLN A 91 -19.12 3.64 -34.62
C GLN A 91 -17.83 4.40 -34.30
N GLN A 92 -17.95 5.61 -33.72
CA GLN A 92 -16.77 6.37 -33.26
C GLN A 92 -15.96 5.58 -32.23
N PHE A 93 -16.61 4.87 -31.30
CA PHE A 93 -15.88 4.05 -30.34
C PHE A 93 -15.14 2.89 -31.01
N ILE A 94 -15.74 2.23 -32.01
CA ILE A 94 -15.07 1.18 -32.79
C ILE A 94 -13.86 1.76 -33.54
N ASP A 95 -14.00 2.90 -34.22
CA ASP A 95 -12.87 3.58 -34.88
C ASP A 95 -11.76 3.94 -33.86
N GLU A 96 -12.15 4.41 -32.67
CA GLU A 96 -11.25 4.72 -31.56
C GLU A 96 -10.60 3.48 -30.91
N LEU A 97 -11.14 2.26 -31.07
CA LEU A 97 -10.49 1.02 -30.66
C LEU A 97 -9.29 0.71 -31.56
N HIS A 98 -9.36 1.07 -32.85
CA HIS A 98 -8.34 0.76 -33.86
C HIS A 98 -7.38 1.91 -34.17
N THR A 99 -7.68 3.13 -33.70
CA THR A 99 -6.83 4.31 -33.93
C THR A 99 -5.67 4.39 -32.92
N GLU A 100 -4.42 4.26 -33.38
CA GLU A 100 -3.25 4.41 -32.49
C GLU A 100 -3.23 5.80 -31.82
N GLY A 101 -2.91 5.85 -30.52
CA GLY A 101 -2.91 7.08 -29.74
C GLY A 101 -4.29 7.52 -29.23
N SER A 102 -5.37 6.87 -29.67
CA SER A 102 -6.69 6.99 -29.05
C SER A 102 -6.64 6.58 -27.57
N PRO A 103 -7.30 7.31 -26.65
CA PRO A 103 -7.40 6.87 -25.26
C PRO A 103 -8.15 5.54 -25.10
N ASN A 104 -8.88 5.09 -26.14
CA ASN A 104 -9.62 3.83 -26.20
C ASN A 104 -8.92 2.76 -27.04
N PHE A 105 -7.71 2.98 -27.57
CA PHE A 105 -6.99 2.00 -28.40
C PHE A 105 -6.89 0.62 -27.70
N HIS A 106 -7.39 -0.42 -28.37
CA HIS A 106 -7.59 -1.80 -27.87
C HIS A 106 -8.22 -1.91 -26.47
N ARG A 107 -9.08 -0.97 -26.05
CA ARG A 107 -9.89 -1.05 -24.81
C ARG A 107 -11.18 -1.81 -25.04
N TRP A 108 -11.02 -3.11 -25.25
CA TRP A 108 -12.13 -4.05 -25.34
C TRP A 108 -13.05 -3.97 -24.11
N ILE A 109 -14.36 -4.00 -24.36
CA ILE A 109 -15.40 -4.00 -23.32
C ILE A 109 -16.14 -5.34 -23.29
N SER A 110 -16.81 -5.66 -22.19
CA SER A 110 -17.70 -6.82 -22.10
C SER A 110 -19.09 -6.55 -22.67
N ALA A 111 -19.85 -7.60 -23.01
CA ALA A 111 -21.26 -7.49 -23.39
C ALA A 111 -22.12 -6.64 -22.42
N THR A 112 -21.87 -6.74 -21.10
CA THR A 112 -22.58 -5.95 -20.09
C THR A 112 -22.19 -4.46 -20.13
N GLU A 113 -20.92 -4.14 -20.33
CA GLU A 113 -20.47 -2.74 -20.51
C GLU A 113 -20.96 -2.17 -21.85
N PHE A 114 -21.04 -3.00 -22.89
CA PHE A 114 -21.67 -2.66 -24.16
C PHE A 114 -23.15 -2.32 -23.97
N GLY A 115 -23.91 -3.18 -23.28
CA GLY A 115 -25.32 -2.93 -23.00
C GLY A 115 -25.57 -1.67 -22.17
N GLN A 116 -24.73 -1.40 -21.16
CA GLN A 116 -24.80 -0.17 -20.36
C GLN A 116 -24.53 1.10 -21.16
N ARG A 117 -23.72 1.05 -22.22
CA ARG A 117 -23.27 2.21 -22.99
C ARG A 117 -24.04 2.42 -24.30
N PHE A 118 -24.34 1.33 -25.01
CA PHE A 118 -24.88 1.32 -26.37
C PHE A 118 -26.19 0.53 -26.50
N GLY A 119 -26.59 -0.23 -25.47
CA GLY A 119 -27.88 -0.93 -25.43
C GLY A 119 -29.07 0.00 -25.24
N LEU A 120 -30.27 -0.58 -25.18
CA LEU A 120 -31.50 0.13 -24.83
C LEU A 120 -31.57 0.42 -23.31
N ALA A 121 -32.38 1.42 -22.95
CA ALA A 121 -32.67 1.71 -21.55
C ALA A 121 -33.41 0.53 -20.90
N GLU A 122 -33.13 0.23 -19.63
CA GLU A 122 -33.79 -0.83 -18.87
C GLU A 122 -35.32 -0.70 -18.90
N GLN A 123 -35.85 0.53 -18.77
CA GLN A 123 -37.28 0.84 -18.89
C GLN A 123 -37.87 0.48 -20.28
N ASP A 124 -37.10 0.63 -21.36
CA ASP A 124 -37.56 0.24 -22.71
C ASP A 124 -37.62 -1.28 -22.83
N LEU A 125 -36.61 -1.98 -22.31
CA LEU A 125 -36.55 -3.45 -22.26
C LEU A 125 -37.69 -4.04 -21.39
N GLU A 126 -37.98 -3.44 -20.23
CA GLU A 126 -39.15 -3.79 -19.40
C GLU A 126 -40.46 -3.58 -20.17
N THR A 127 -40.58 -2.49 -20.92
CA THR A 127 -41.80 -2.18 -21.69
C THR A 127 -42.01 -3.17 -22.84
N ILE A 128 -40.95 -3.51 -23.59
CA ILE A 128 -41.01 -4.48 -24.69
C ILE A 128 -41.27 -5.90 -24.16
N THR A 129 -40.55 -6.33 -23.12
CA THR A 129 -40.76 -7.68 -22.54
C THR A 129 -42.10 -7.79 -21.84
N GLY A 130 -42.62 -6.72 -21.23
CA GLY A 130 -43.97 -6.64 -20.69
C GLY A 130 -45.05 -6.76 -21.78
N TRP A 131 -44.85 -6.09 -22.92
CA TRP A 131 -45.73 -6.23 -24.09
C TRP A 131 -45.74 -7.67 -24.63
N LEU A 132 -44.58 -8.28 -24.88
CA LEU A 132 -44.48 -9.69 -25.31
C LEU A 132 -45.21 -10.64 -24.34
N LYS A 133 -44.96 -10.51 -23.04
CA LYS A 133 -45.65 -11.31 -22.01
C LYS A 133 -47.16 -11.09 -21.97
N SER A 134 -47.64 -9.90 -22.33
CA SER A 134 -49.09 -9.59 -22.38
C SER A 134 -49.83 -10.30 -23.52
N HIS A 135 -49.13 -10.63 -24.61
CA HIS A 135 -49.61 -11.52 -25.68
C HIS A 135 -49.35 -13.02 -25.39
N GLY A 136 -48.83 -13.32 -24.19
CA GLY A 136 -48.59 -14.68 -23.70
C GLY A 136 -47.29 -15.31 -24.21
N PHE A 137 -46.38 -14.56 -24.82
CA PHE A 137 -45.06 -15.08 -25.19
C PHE A 137 -44.22 -15.37 -23.93
N GLN A 138 -43.44 -16.44 -23.99
CA GLN A 138 -42.36 -16.68 -23.04
C GLN A 138 -41.12 -15.90 -23.47
N VAL A 139 -40.76 -14.85 -22.74
CA VAL A 139 -39.43 -14.23 -22.88
C VAL A 139 -38.40 -15.16 -22.25
N ASN A 140 -37.47 -15.68 -23.04
CA ASN A 140 -36.47 -16.65 -22.63
C ASN A 140 -35.25 -15.96 -22.03
N VAL A 141 -34.61 -15.08 -22.82
CA VAL A 141 -33.47 -14.27 -22.38
C VAL A 141 -33.53 -12.87 -23.01
N VAL A 142 -33.17 -11.86 -22.22
CA VAL A 142 -32.76 -10.54 -22.72
C VAL A 142 -31.24 -10.56 -22.67
N TYR A 143 -30.59 -10.40 -23.82
CA TYR A 143 -29.13 -10.52 -23.90
C TYR A 143 -28.43 -9.33 -23.21
N SER A 144 -27.26 -9.57 -22.62
CA SER A 144 -26.50 -8.59 -21.83
C SER A 144 -26.14 -7.32 -22.60
N SER A 145 -26.02 -7.42 -23.93
CA SER A 145 -25.84 -6.29 -24.85
C SER A 145 -27.03 -5.32 -24.91
N GLY A 146 -28.19 -5.71 -24.39
CA GLY A 146 -29.43 -4.91 -24.47
C GLY A 146 -29.92 -4.69 -25.90
N MET A 147 -29.49 -5.52 -26.86
CA MET A 147 -29.77 -5.37 -28.30
C MET A 147 -30.67 -6.46 -28.90
N VAL A 148 -30.82 -7.61 -28.24
CA VAL A 148 -31.64 -8.73 -28.72
C VAL A 148 -32.45 -9.33 -27.57
N ILE A 149 -33.69 -9.74 -27.87
CA ILE A 149 -34.55 -10.50 -26.96
C ILE A 149 -34.91 -11.82 -27.64
N ASP A 150 -34.61 -12.94 -26.97
CA ASP A 150 -35.09 -14.28 -27.33
C ASP A 150 -36.45 -14.52 -26.64
N PHE A 151 -37.45 -14.91 -27.43
CA PHE A 151 -38.76 -15.30 -26.93
C PHE A 151 -39.36 -16.48 -27.73
N SER A 152 -40.29 -17.20 -27.09
CA SER A 152 -41.01 -18.35 -27.68
C SER A 152 -42.53 -18.16 -27.57
N GLY A 153 -43.27 -18.71 -28.52
CA GLY A 153 -44.73 -18.75 -28.53
C GLY A 153 -45.31 -19.67 -29.59
N THR A 154 -46.51 -19.37 -30.09
CA THR A 154 -47.13 -20.07 -31.23
C THR A 154 -47.44 -19.15 -32.41
N ALA A 155 -47.71 -19.73 -33.57
CA ALA A 155 -48.14 -18.99 -34.77
C ALA A 155 -49.36 -18.09 -34.51
N ARG A 156 -50.34 -18.53 -33.69
CA ARG A 156 -51.47 -17.70 -33.23
C ARG A 156 -51.02 -16.42 -32.52
N GLN A 157 -50.03 -16.52 -31.64
CA GLN A 157 -49.53 -15.38 -30.88
C GLN A 157 -48.75 -14.41 -31.78
N VAL A 158 -47.96 -14.94 -32.72
CA VAL A 158 -47.29 -14.12 -33.75
C VAL A 158 -48.32 -13.37 -34.60
N ARG A 159 -49.37 -14.06 -35.05
CA ARG A 159 -50.48 -13.48 -35.80
C ARG A 159 -51.25 -12.40 -35.02
N GLN A 160 -51.36 -12.54 -33.71
CA GLN A 160 -52.07 -11.57 -32.85
C GLN A 160 -51.23 -10.35 -32.48
N ALA A 161 -49.95 -10.53 -32.14
CA ALA A 161 -49.09 -9.45 -31.66
C ALA A 161 -48.33 -8.72 -32.76
N PHE A 162 -47.86 -9.45 -33.78
CA PHE A 162 -47.09 -8.90 -34.90
C PHE A 162 -47.94 -8.71 -36.18
N HIS A 163 -49.25 -8.98 -36.10
CA HIS A 163 -50.24 -8.75 -37.15
C HIS A 163 -49.93 -9.38 -38.52
N THR A 164 -49.17 -10.49 -38.55
CA THR A 164 -48.95 -11.31 -39.75
C THR A 164 -49.26 -12.78 -39.49
N PRO A 165 -50.08 -13.45 -40.34
CA PRO A 165 -50.19 -14.90 -40.29
C PRO A 165 -48.88 -15.55 -40.76
N ILE A 166 -48.69 -16.80 -40.35
CA ILE A 166 -47.64 -17.69 -40.86
C ILE A 166 -48.33 -18.70 -41.75
N HIS A 167 -47.88 -18.83 -43.00
CA HIS A 167 -48.43 -19.77 -43.98
C HIS A 167 -47.39 -20.83 -44.35
N HIS A 168 -47.88 -21.95 -44.89
CA HIS A 168 -47.07 -22.90 -45.64
C HIS A 168 -46.87 -22.41 -47.07
N PHE A 169 -45.71 -22.72 -47.66
CA PHE A 169 -45.40 -22.40 -49.05
C PHE A 169 -44.68 -23.58 -49.73
N GLU A 170 -44.76 -23.66 -51.05
CA GLU A 170 -43.99 -24.63 -51.85
C GLU A 170 -42.83 -23.94 -52.59
N ARG A 171 -41.60 -24.44 -52.42
CA ARG A 171 -40.41 -23.96 -53.13
C ARG A 171 -39.54 -25.15 -53.52
N ARG A 172 -39.22 -25.27 -54.81
CA ARG A 172 -38.41 -26.38 -55.38
C ARG A 172 -38.92 -27.81 -55.04
N GLY A 173 -40.21 -27.96 -54.73
CA GLY A 173 -40.83 -29.23 -54.32
C GLY A 173 -40.77 -29.51 -52.82
N GLU A 174 -40.19 -28.61 -52.03
CA GLU A 174 -40.15 -28.68 -50.57
C GLU A 174 -41.18 -27.72 -49.96
N ARG A 175 -41.71 -28.07 -48.78
CA ARG A 175 -42.68 -27.25 -48.05
C ARG A 175 -41.97 -26.44 -46.97
N HIS A 176 -42.15 -25.13 -47.06
CA HIS A 176 -41.60 -24.12 -46.16
C HIS A 176 -42.70 -23.48 -45.29
N ILE A 177 -42.29 -22.67 -44.31
CA ILE A 177 -43.15 -21.72 -43.59
C ILE A 177 -42.60 -20.30 -43.67
N ALA A 178 -43.48 -19.30 -43.72
CA ALA A 178 -43.10 -17.89 -43.58
C ALA A 178 -44.26 -16.98 -43.15
N ASN A 179 -43.92 -15.79 -42.65
CA ASN A 179 -44.87 -14.71 -42.49
C ASN A 179 -45.30 -14.10 -43.83
N VAL A 180 -46.61 -13.94 -44.03
CA VAL A 180 -47.17 -13.42 -45.29
C VAL A 180 -46.92 -11.92 -45.46
N ASN A 181 -47.00 -11.15 -44.37
CA ASN A 181 -46.91 -9.69 -44.38
C ASN A 181 -45.79 -9.19 -43.47
N ASP A 182 -45.33 -7.96 -43.71
CA ASP A 182 -44.37 -7.30 -42.84
C ASP A 182 -44.99 -7.10 -41.46
N THR A 183 -44.20 -7.40 -40.42
CA THR A 183 -44.65 -7.37 -39.03
C THR A 183 -45.05 -5.96 -38.62
N GLN A 184 -46.03 -5.86 -37.72
CA GLN A 184 -46.49 -4.59 -37.17
C GLN A 184 -46.35 -4.60 -35.65
N VAL A 185 -45.98 -3.46 -35.07
CA VAL A 185 -45.92 -3.26 -33.61
C VAL A 185 -46.62 -1.95 -33.24
N PRO A 186 -47.10 -1.77 -32.01
CA PRO A 186 -47.60 -0.47 -31.55
C PRO A 186 -46.59 0.65 -31.80
N VAL A 187 -47.07 1.81 -32.28
CA VAL A 187 -46.22 2.98 -32.66
C VAL A 187 -45.27 3.40 -31.54
N ALA A 188 -45.65 3.22 -30.27
CA ALA A 188 -44.80 3.49 -29.11
C ALA A 188 -43.50 2.66 -29.08
N LEU A 189 -43.50 1.43 -29.64
CA LEU A 189 -42.34 0.52 -29.67
C LEU A 189 -41.44 0.74 -30.89
N ALA A 190 -41.96 1.32 -31.97
CA ALA A 190 -41.24 1.51 -33.24
C ALA A 190 -39.90 2.28 -33.14
N PRO A 191 -39.70 3.24 -32.21
CA PRO A 191 -38.38 3.82 -31.98
C PRO A 191 -37.34 2.80 -31.52
N ALA A 192 -37.74 1.82 -30.72
CA ALA A 192 -36.88 0.88 -29.98
C ALA A 192 -36.73 -0.50 -30.63
N VAL A 193 -37.57 -0.86 -31.60
CA VAL A 193 -37.56 -2.17 -32.28
C VAL A 193 -37.15 -2.01 -33.74
N VAL A 194 -36.27 -2.88 -34.24
CA VAL A 194 -36.02 -3.06 -35.68
C VAL A 194 -37.06 -4.01 -36.27
N GLY A 195 -37.20 -5.20 -35.69
CA GLY A 195 -38.17 -6.21 -36.09
C GLY A 195 -37.87 -7.59 -35.54
N VAL A 196 -38.66 -8.57 -35.95
CA VAL A 196 -38.39 -9.99 -35.71
C VAL A 196 -37.39 -10.49 -36.77
N VAL A 197 -36.29 -11.11 -36.32
CA VAL A 197 -35.16 -11.51 -37.17
C VAL A 197 -35.55 -12.54 -38.21
N SER A 198 -36.30 -13.57 -37.81
CA SER A 198 -36.89 -14.55 -38.72
C SER A 198 -38.27 -15.00 -38.23
N LEU A 199 -39.17 -15.18 -39.17
CA LEU A 199 -40.45 -15.89 -39.02
C LEU A 199 -40.64 -16.93 -40.15
N ASN A 200 -39.53 -17.41 -40.73
CA ASN A 200 -39.51 -18.33 -41.86
C ASN A 200 -38.45 -19.43 -41.68
N ASP A 201 -38.61 -20.58 -42.37
CA ASP A 201 -37.70 -21.72 -42.26
C ASP A 201 -36.65 -21.82 -43.40
N VAL A 202 -36.45 -20.76 -44.20
CA VAL A 202 -35.33 -20.72 -45.16
C VAL A 202 -34.04 -20.43 -44.40
N LYS A 203 -33.07 -21.34 -44.53
CA LYS A 203 -31.81 -21.32 -43.79
C LYS A 203 -30.65 -20.86 -44.66
N PRO A 204 -29.60 -20.26 -44.07
CA PRO A 204 -28.34 -19.98 -44.76
C PRO A 204 -27.72 -21.27 -45.30
N VAL A 205 -26.90 -21.15 -46.33
CA VAL A 205 -26.23 -22.29 -46.97
C VAL A 205 -24.72 -22.23 -46.74
N ALA A 206 -24.12 -23.39 -46.51
CA ALA A 206 -22.67 -23.60 -46.51
C ALA A 206 -22.08 -23.22 -47.89
N LEU A 207 -20.87 -22.65 -47.91
CA LEU A 207 -20.25 -22.00 -49.07
C LEU A 207 -19.03 -22.78 -49.61
N TYR A 208 -19.25 -24.08 -49.83
CA TYR A 208 -18.26 -25.01 -50.38
C TYR A 208 -18.74 -25.68 -51.66
N ARG A 209 -17.79 -26.05 -52.53
CA ARG A 209 -18.04 -26.80 -53.75
C ARG A 209 -17.25 -28.09 -53.80
N MET A 210 -17.93 -29.21 -53.56
CA MET A 210 -17.35 -30.56 -53.65
C MET A 210 -16.81 -30.87 -55.04
N HIS A 211 -15.51 -31.11 -55.13
CA HIS A 211 -14.90 -31.80 -56.25
C HIS A 211 -15.17 -33.31 -56.08
N LYS A 212 -15.93 -33.91 -57.00
CA LYS A 212 -16.24 -35.35 -56.92
C LYS A 212 -14.93 -36.15 -56.96
N PRO A 213 -14.73 -37.17 -56.11
CA PRO A 213 -13.51 -37.97 -56.10
C PRO A 213 -13.31 -38.68 -57.46
N SER A 214 -12.49 -38.06 -58.31
CA SER A 214 -11.94 -38.68 -59.51
C SER A 214 -10.72 -39.50 -59.09
N ARG A 215 -10.40 -40.59 -59.78
CA ARG A 215 -9.22 -41.41 -59.39
C ARG A 215 -7.88 -40.79 -59.78
N ASN A 216 -7.87 -39.55 -60.26
CA ASN A 216 -6.74 -38.88 -60.89
C ASN A 216 -6.47 -37.52 -60.22
N PHE A 217 -5.76 -37.57 -59.10
CA PHE A 217 -5.22 -36.40 -58.39
C PHE A 217 -3.67 -36.43 -58.46
N THR A 218 -2.94 -35.51 -57.80
CA THR A 218 -1.47 -35.21 -57.86
C THR A 218 -0.47 -36.37 -57.59
N PHE A 219 -0.72 -37.56 -58.10
CA PHE A 219 -0.12 -38.81 -57.66
C PHE A 219 0.16 -39.71 -58.88
N ASN A 220 1.14 -39.25 -59.68
CA ASN A 220 1.77 -39.90 -60.83
C ASN A 220 0.85 -40.70 -61.81
N SER A 221 0.67 -40.10 -63.00
CA SER A 221 0.25 -40.70 -64.29
C SER A 221 -1.25 -40.79 -64.62
N SER A 222 -1.83 -39.68 -65.10
CA SER A 222 -2.59 -39.61 -66.38
C SER A 222 -3.23 -38.25 -66.70
N GLY A 223 -3.02 -37.22 -65.87
CA GLY A 223 -3.43 -35.82 -66.10
C GLY A 223 -2.91 -34.97 -64.94
N ALA A 224 -2.57 -33.70 -65.17
CA ALA A 224 -1.82 -32.88 -64.21
C ALA A 224 -2.73 -32.10 -63.25
N THR A 225 -3.41 -32.81 -62.35
CA THR A 225 -4.18 -32.21 -61.25
C THR A 225 -3.27 -31.92 -60.06
N TYR A 226 -3.26 -30.70 -59.52
CA TYR A 226 -2.45 -30.28 -58.37
C TYR A 226 -3.34 -29.88 -57.19
N ALA A 227 -3.70 -30.90 -56.40
CA ALA A 227 -4.45 -30.78 -55.16
C ALA A 227 -3.61 -30.15 -54.03
N MET A 228 -4.16 -29.13 -53.38
CA MET A 228 -3.55 -28.35 -52.31
C MET A 228 -3.59 -29.08 -50.97
N VAL A 229 -2.43 -29.16 -50.30
CA VAL A 229 -2.30 -29.67 -48.92
C VAL A 229 -1.66 -28.62 -47.97
N PRO A 230 -1.70 -28.78 -46.63
CA PRO A 230 -1.23 -27.76 -45.68
C PRO A 230 0.22 -27.29 -45.82
N SER A 231 1.09 -28.09 -46.43
CA SER A 231 2.47 -27.73 -46.75
C SER A 231 2.59 -26.87 -48.02
N ASP A 232 1.67 -27.01 -48.97
CA ASP A 232 1.60 -26.14 -50.16
C ASP A 232 1.08 -24.77 -49.79
N LEU A 233 -0.02 -24.71 -49.02
CA LEU A 233 -0.52 -23.48 -48.40
C LEU A 233 0.60 -22.70 -47.69
N ALA A 234 1.45 -23.42 -46.96
CA ALA A 234 2.54 -22.82 -46.19
C ALA A 234 3.68 -22.25 -47.04
N THR A 235 3.86 -22.79 -48.24
CA THR A 235 4.82 -22.32 -49.24
C THR A 235 4.25 -21.14 -50.03
N ILE A 236 3.04 -21.28 -50.57
CA ILE A 236 2.41 -20.30 -51.46
C ILE A 236 2.13 -18.99 -50.69
N TYR A 237 1.42 -19.05 -49.57
CA TYR A 237 1.12 -17.86 -48.74
C TYR A 237 2.22 -17.54 -47.72
N ASN A 238 3.41 -18.14 -47.87
CA ASN A 238 4.61 -17.79 -47.09
C ASN A 238 4.42 -17.86 -45.55
N LEU A 239 3.79 -18.92 -45.05
CA LEU A 239 3.65 -19.17 -43.60
C LEU A 239 4.92 -19.76 -42.97
N ASN A 240 5.79 -20.38 -43.79
CA ASN A 240 6.98 -21.09 -43.31
C ASN A 240 7.93 -20.23 -42.43
N PRO A 241 8.23 -18.94 -42.74
CA PRO A 241 9.06 -18.10 -41.87
C PRO A 241 8.41 -17.82 -40.51
N VAL A 242 7.09 -17.62 -40.47
CA VAL A 242 6.32 -17.34 -39.24
C VAL A 242 6.36 -18.55 -38.30
N ARG A 243 6.18 -19.76 -38.86
CA ARG A 243 6.30 -21.04 -38.14
C ARG A 243 7.73 -21.30 -37.66
N GLY A 244 8.73 -20.99 -38.49
CA GLY A 244 10.14 -21.07 -38.14
C GLY A 244 10.54 -20.14 -36.99
N ALA A 245 9.85 -19.00 -36.83
CA ALA A 245 9.98 -18.10 -35.68
C ALA A 245 9.21 -18.55 -34.43
N GLY A 246 8.55 -19.72 -34.45
CA GLY A 246 7.83 -20.32 -33.32
C GLY A 246 6.33 -19.98 -33.23
N TYR A 247 5.81 -19.15 -34.14
CA TYR A 247 4.41 -18.74 -34.16
C TYR A 247 3.57 -19.72 -34.99
N ALA A 248 2.62 -20.38 -34.34
CA ALA A 248 1.70 -21.34 -34.94
C ALA A 248 0.27 -21.20 -34.40
N GLY A 249 -0.05 -20.11 -33.70
CA GLY A 249 -1.35 -19.85 -33.07
C GLY A 249 -1.45 -20.36 -31.64
N GLN A 250 -0.34 -20.76 -31.00
CA GLN A 250 -0.35 -21.30 -29.64
C GLN A 250 -0.94 -20.27 -28.65
N GLY A 251 -1.91 -20.71 -27.84
CA GLY A 251 -2.63 -19.85 -26.90
C GLY A 251 -3.80 -19.07 -27.52
N GLN A 252 -4.02 -19.15 -28.83
CA GLN A 252 -5.23 -18.62 -29.47
C GLN A 252 -6.34 -19.66 -29.52
N THR A 253 -7.57 -19.17 -29.63
CA THR A 253 -8.76 -19.99 -29.90
C THR A 253 -9.51 -19.39 -31.09
N ILE A 254 -9.79 -20.23 -32.08
CA ILE A 254 -10.58 -19.91 -33.27
C ILE A 254 -11.96 -20.57 -33.07
N ALA A 255 -13.02 -19.76 -33.05
CA ALA A 255 -14.39 -20.23 -33.10
C ALA A 255 -14.83 -20.40 -34.55
N LEU A 256 -15.44 -21.53 -34.87
CA LEU A 256 -16.03 -21.85 -36.18
C LEU A 256 -17.54 -21.95 -35.96
N ILE A 257 -18.33 -21.15 -36.66
CA ILE A 257 -19.78 -21.05 -36.44
C ILE A 257 -20.52 -21.97 -37.41
N GLU A 258 -21.17 -23.02 -36.89
CA GLU A 258 -21.85 -24.05 -37.68
C GLU A 258 -23.29 -24.28 -37.23
N ASP A 259 -24.10 -24.89 -38.09
CA ASP A 259 -25.40 -25.48 -37.72
C ASP A 259 -25.31 -26.96 -37.33
N THR A 260 -24.12 -27.56 -37.42
CA THR A 260 -23.88 -29.01 -37.35
C THR A 260 -22.68 -29.36 -36.47
N ASN A 261 -22.50 -30.65 -36.20
CA ASN A 261 -21.26 -31.19 -35.65
C ASN A 261 -20.50 -31.93 -36.75
N VAL A 262 -19.17 -31.95 -36.64
CA VAL A 262 -18.34 -32.86 -37.43
C VAL A 262 -18.79 -34.31 -37.23
N TYR A 263 -18.86 -35.08 -38.32
CA TYR A 263 -19.20 -36.51 -38.30
C TYR A 263 -18.26 -37.32 -37.38
N SER A 264 -16.97 -36.99 -37.42
CA SER A 264 -15.95 -37.68 -36.63
C SER A 264 -14.79 -36.73 -36.30
N ALA A 265 -14.53 -36.54 -35.00
CA ALA A 265 -13.31 -35.83 -34.55
C ALA A 265 -12.01 -36.58 -34.89
N THR A 266 -12.10 -37.85 -35.32
CA THR A 266 -10.95 -38.61 -35.83
C THR A 266 -10.46 -38.04 -37.15
N ASP A 267 -11.32 -37.39 -37.92
CA ASP A 267 -11.02 -36.87 -39.26
C ASP A 267 -9.95 -35.78 -39.15
N TRP A 268 -10.22 -34.78 -38.30
CA TRP A 268 -9.27 -33.74 -37.90
C TRP A 268 -7.93 -34.30 -37.39
N THR A 269 -7.95 -35.37 -36.57
CA THR A 269 -6.69 -35.99 -36.11
C THR A 269 -5.95 -36.71 -37.23
N THR A 270 -6.68 -37.27 -38.19
CA THR A 270 -6.14 -38.01 -39.34
C THR A 270 -5.48 -37.03 -40.30
N PHE A 271 -6.18 -35.99 -40.73
CA PHE A 271 -5.65 -34.87 -41.53
C PHE A 271 -4.36 -34.32 -40.93
N ARG A 272 -4.37 -33.97 -39.63
CA ARG A 272 -3.19 -33.45 -38.93
C ARG A 272 -2.04 -34.45 -38.88
N SER A 273 -2.31 -35.74 -38.74
CA SER A 273 -1.26 -36.78 -38.72
C SER A 273 -0.62 -36.97 -40.09
N THR A 274 -1.43 -37.02 -41.15
CA THR A 274 -1.01 -37.24 -42.54
C THR A 274 -0.20 -36.07 -43.08
N PHE A 275 -0.59 -34.82 -42.75
CA PHE A 275 0.10 -33.62 -43.20
C PHE A 275 1.16 -33.09 -42.21
N GLY A 276 1.55 -33.88 -41.21
CA GLY A 276 2.68 -33.58 -40.31
C GLY A 276 2.42 -32.47 -39.28
N LEU A 277 1.17 -32.12 -39.03
CA LEU A 277 0.77 -31.08 -38.06
C LEU A 277 0.76 -31.58 -36.60
N THR A 278 1.02 -32.86 -36.35
CA THR A 278 1.10 -33.45 -35.00
C THR A 278 2.27 -32.94 -34.15
N GLY A 279 3.28 -32.31 -34.74
CA GLY A 279 4.38 -31.65 -34.01
C GLY A 279 3.94 -30.44 -33.18
N TYR A 280 2.79 -29.83 -33.49
CA TYR A 280 2.26 -28.66 -32.81
C TYR A 280 1.37 -29.08 -31.62
N SER A 281 2.01 -29.44 -30.51
CA SER A 281 1.37 -30.11 -29.35
C SER A 281 0.40 -29.27 -28.52
N SER A 282 0.32 -27.96 -28.72
CA SER A 282 -0.65 -27.08 -28.06
C SER A 282 -2.05 -27.10 -28.69
N ALA A 283 -2.18 -27.71 -29.88
CA ALA A 283 -3.44 -27.73 -30.59
C ALA A 283 -4.50 -28.58 -29.88
N SER A 284 -5.74 -28.18 -30.03
CA SER A 284 -6.90 -28.95 -29.55
C SER A 284 -8.09 -28.71 -30.47
N PHE A 285 -9.00 -29.69 -30.51
CA PHE A 285 -10.27 -29.57 -31.19
C PHE A 285 -11.39 -29.92 -30.22
N LYS A 286 -12.47 -29.11 -30.20
CA LYS A 286 -13.63 -29.36 -29.35
C LYS A 286 -14.89 -28.76 -29.94
N THR A 287 -15.97 -29.55 -29.97
CA THR A 287 -17.33 -29.05 -30.20
C THR A 287 -17.95 -28.49 -28.92
N ILE A 288 -18.59 -27.32 -29.01
CA ILE A 288 -19.30 -26.65 -27.93
C ILE A 288 -20.67 -26.14 -28.42
N HIS A 289 -21.63 -26.13 -27.49
CA HIS A 289 -22.97 -25.60 -27.67
C HIS A 289 -23.14 -24.49 -26.62
N PRO A 290 -22.83 -23.22 -26.96
CA PRO A 290 -22.85 -22.14 -25.98
C PRO A 290 -24.29 -21.82 -25.58
N GLY A 291 -24.65 -22.04 -24.32
CA GLY A 291 -25.92 -21.57 -23.77
C GLY A 291 -25.88 -20.10 -23.36
N PRO A 292 -27.05 -19.46 -23.16
CA PRO A 292 -27.13 -18.05 -22.79
C PRO A 292 -26.66 -17.84 -21.34
N SER A 293 -26.22 -16.63 -21.02
CA SER A 293 -25.74 -16.25 -19.66
C SER A 293 -26.83 -16.24 -18.59
N SER A 294 -28.11 -16.22 -18.98
CA SER A 294 -29.29 -16.37 -18.13
C SER A 294 -30.47 -16.93 -18.92
N GLY A 295 -31.56 -17.33 -18.25
CA GLY A 295 -32.74 -17.91 -18.89
C GLY A 295 -32.64 -19.44 -19.13
N PRO A 296 -33.60 -20.03 -19.87
CA PRO A 296 -33.51 -21.41 -20.32
C PRO A 296 -32.45 -21.55 -21.42
N ASN A 297 -31.83 -22.73 -21.54
CA ASN A 297 -30.88 -22.97 -22.63
C ASN A 297 -31.58 -22.99 -23.99
N ASN A 298 -31.18 -22.09 -24.88
CA ASN A 298 -31.68 -21.97 -26.26
C ASN A 298 -30.76 -22.61 -27.32
N CYS A 299 -29.52 -22.98 -26.95
CA CYS A 299 -28.60 -23.71 -27.83
C CYS A 299 -28.73 -25.21 -27.61
N ILE A 300 -29.52 -25.87 -28.46
CA ILE A 300 -29.62 -27.34 -28.49
C ILE A 300 -28.47 -27.90 -29.33
N ASN A 301 -27.96 -29.08 -28.99
CA ASN A 301 -26.96 -29.76 -29.82
C ASN A 301 -27.61 -30.23 -31.15
N PRO A 302 -27.10 -29.82 -32.33
CA PRO A 302 -27.68 -30.22 -33.62
C PRO A 302 -27.53 -31.72 -33.94
N GLY A 303 -26.57 -32.41 -33.31
CA GLY A 303 -26.09 -33.68 -33.82
C GLY A 303 -25.24 -33.49 -35.07
N VAL A 304 -25.14 -34.52 -35.91
CA VAL A 304 -24.48 -34.44 -37.22
C VAL A 304 -25.56 -34.26 -38.27
N ILE A 305 -25.57 -33.11 -38.93
CA ILE A 305 -26.42 -32.79 -40.07
C ILE A 305 -25.56 -32.91 -41.32
N ALA A 306 -25.89 -33.86 -42.18
CA ALA A 306 -25.20 -34.08 -43.44
C ALA A 306 -26.00 -33.50 -44.62
N PRO A 307 -25.35 -32.95 -45.67
CA PRO A 307 -23.89 -32.96 -45.90
C PRO A 307 -23.12 -31.79 -45.26
N ASN A 308 -23.76 -30.94 -44.45
CA ASN A 308 -23.13 -29.77 -43.81
C ASN A 308 -21.95 -30.15 -42.91
N ASP A 309 -21.89 -31.38 -42.41
CA ASP A 309 -20.75 -31.89 -41.65
C ASP A 309 -19.41 -31.89 -42.43
N ALA A 310 -19.47 -31.80 -43.78
CA ALA A 310 -18.34 -31.51 -44.64
C ALA A 310 -17.79 -30.09 -44.43
N GLU A 311 -18.66 -29.09 -44.29
CA GLU A 311 -18.31 -27.70 -43.99
C GLU A 311 -17.64 -27.61 -42.62
N ALA A 312 -18.30 -28.14 -41.59
CA ALA A 312 -17.75 -28.16 -40.24
C ALA A 312 -16.37 -28.83 -40.13
N ILE A 313 -16.09 -29.90 -40.89
CA ILE A 313 -14.77 -30.54 -40.85
C ILE A 313 -13.73 -29.81 -41.70
N LEU A 314 -14.08 -29.26 -42.88
CA LEU A 314 -13.13 -28.49 -43.69
C LEU A 314 -12.70 -27.20 -42.96
N ASP A 315 -13.63 -26.51 -42.29
CA ASP A 315 -13.36 -25.31 -41.50
C ASP A 315 -12.36 -25.61 -40.36
N ALA A 316 -12.56 -26.73 -39.66
CA ALA A 316 -11.68 -27.19 -38.58
C ALA A 316 -10.29 -27.61 -39.06
N GLU A 317 -10.20 -28.27 -40.21
CA GLU A 317 -8.96 -28.74 -40.80
C GLU A 317 -8.14 -27.60 -41.40
N TRP A 318 -8.76 -26.66 -42.10
CA TRP A 318 -8.05 -25.59 -42.80
C TRP A 318 -7.72 -24.37 -41.93
N ALA A 319 -8.51 -24.08 -40.88
CA ALA A 319 -8.03 -23.24 -39.78
C ALA A 319 -6.78 -23.85 -39.10
N SER A 320 -6.76 -25.17 -38.93
CA SER A 320 -5.59 -25.90 -38.41
C SER A 320 -4.42 -25.94 -39.41
N ALA A 321 -4.70 -25.97 -40.72
CA ALA A 321 -3.68 -25.94 -41.75
C ALA A 321 -2.91 -24.61 -41.74
N ALA A 322 -3.58 -23.50 -41.42
CA ALA A 322 -2.99 -22.16 -41.27
C ALA A 322 -2.28 -21.97 -39.90
N ALA A 323 -2.99 -22.24 -38.80
CA ALA A 323 -2.51 -22.08 -37.42
C ALA A 323 -2.46 -23.41 -36.66
N PRO A 324 -1.46 -24.28 -36.95
CA PRO A 324 -1.50 -25.67 -36.50
C PRO A 324 -1.31 -25.88 -34.99
N GLY A 325 -0.97 -24.84 -34.22
CA GLY A 325 -0.89 -24.85 -32.75
C GLY A 325 -2.06 -24.19 -32.03
N ALA A 326 -3.06 -23.65 -32.74
CA ALA A 326 -4.25 -23.04 -32.16
C ALA A 326 -5.24 -24.06 -31.58
N ALA A 327 -6.09 -23.61 -30.65
CA ALA A 327 -7.28 -24.34 -30.25
C ALA A 327 -8.42 -24.05 -31.23
N ILE A 328 -9.02 -25.09 -31.78
CA ILE A 328 -10.20 -25.01 -32.63
C ILE A 328 -11.44 -25.32 -31.79
N GLN A 329 -12.36 -24.37 -31.73
CA GLN A 329 -13.67 -24.55 -31.12
C GLN A 329 -14.72 -24.56 -32.22
N MET A 330 -15.31 -25.73 -32.40
CA MET A 330 -16.47 -25.93 -33.24
C MET A 330 -17.71 -25.47 -32.45
N VAL A 331 -18.33 -24.37 -32.85
CA VAL A 331 -19.39 -23.68 -32.08
C VAL A 331 -20.71 -23.81 -32.83
N SER A 332 -21.55 -24.75 -32.38
CA SER A 332 -22.79 -25.09 -33.09
C SER A 332 -24.01 -25.11 -32.17
N CYS A 333 -25.14 -24.69 -32.73
CA CYS A 333 -26.46 -24.88 -32.13
C CYS A 333 -27.41 -25.40 -33.22
N ALA A 334 -28.41 -26.20 -32.82
CA ALA A 334 -29.47 -26.63 -33.71
C ALA A 334 -30.32 -25.44 -34.19
N ASP A 335 -30.69 -25.48 -35.46
CA ASP A 335 -31.75 -24.64 -36.00
C ASP A 335 -33.06 -24.81 -35.24
N THR A 336 -33.79 -23.71 -35.07
CA THR A 336 -35.21 -23.77 -34.70
C THR A 336 -36.09 -23.74 -35.95
N SER A 337 -37.41 -23.84 -35.77
CA SER A 337 -38.36 -23.72 -36.88
C SER A 337 -38.22 -22.42 -37.68
N THR A 338 -37.58 -21.37 -37.13
CA THR A 338 -37.39 -20.10 -37.87
C THR A 338 -35.99 -19.48 -37.73
N THR A 339 -35.35 -19.56 -36.57
CA THR A 339 -34.01 -18.97 -36.36
C THR A 339 -32.90 -19.92 -36.80
N PHE A 340 -31.82 -19.38 -37.38
CA PHE A 340 -30.59 -20.10 -37.69
C PHE A 340 -29.76 -20.34 -36.41
N GLY A 341 -29.33 -21.59 -36.21
CA GLY A 341 -28.59 -22.05 -35.04
C GLY A 341 -27.25 -21.34 -34.87
N GLY A 342 -26.52 -21.09 -35.97
CA GLY A 342 -25.27 -20.32 -35.92
C GLY A 342 -25.45 -18.88 -35.39
N LEU A 343 -26.59 -18.23 -35.62
CA LEU A 343 -26.87 -16.91 -35.05
C LEU A 343 -27.13 -16.99 -33.53
N ILE A 344 -27.87 -18.01 -33.06
CA ILE A 344 -28.04 -18.29 -31.63
C ILE A 344 -26.68 -18.58 -30.99
N ALA A 345 -25.82 -19.35 -31.67
CA ALA A 345 -24.47 -19.68 -31.22
C ALA A 345 -23.60 -18.43 -31.04
N MET A 346 -23.61 -17.52 -32.02
CA MET A 346 -22.90 -16.23 -31.94
C MET A 346 -23.42 -15.35 -30.81
N GLU A 347 -24.74 -15.12 -30.74
CA GLU A 347 -25.36 -14.30 -29.69
C GLU A 347 -25.03 -14.80 -28.28
N ASN A 348 -25.10 -16.12 -28.06
CA ASN A 348 -24.73 -16.72 -26.78
C ASN A 348 -23.23 -16.62 -26.48
N LEU A 349 -22.37 -16.75 -27.50
CA LEU A 349 -20.92 -16.69 -27.33
C LEU A 349 -20.45 -15.29 -26.92
N VAL A 350 -20.96 -14.24 -27.59
CA VAL A 350 -20.58 -12.85 -27.27
C VAL A 350 -21.27 -12.34 -26.00
N ASN A 351 -22.53 -12.71 -25.75
CA ASN A 351 -23.23 -12.33 -24.51
C ASN A 351 -22.95 -13.25 -23.30
N SER A 352 -21.91 -14.08 -23.37
CA SER A 352 -21.53 -14.97 -22.27
C SER A 352 -20.92 -14.20 -21.09
N ASN A 353 -20.90 -14.80 -19.89
CA ASN A 353 -20.23 -14.21 -18.72
C ASN A 353 -18.69 -14.32 -18.79
N SER A 354 -18.16 -15.00 -19.81
CA SER A 354 -16.74 -15.13 -20.11
C SER A 354 -16.38 -14.27 -21.33
N GLN A 355 -15.13 -13.83 -21.42
CA GLN A 355 -14.65 -13.22 -22.65
C GLN A 355 -14.75 -14.26 -23.80
N PRO A 356 -15.34 -13.93 -24.96
CA PRO A 356 -15.43 -14.86 -26.08
C PRO A 356 -14.03 -15.26 -26.61
N PRO A 357 -13.93 -16.23 -27.53
CA PRO A 357 -12.76 -16.44 -28.38
C PRO A 357 -12.35 -15.14 -29.11
N ALA A 358 -11.07 -14.99 -29.42
CA ALA A 358 -10.54 -13.78 -30.06
C ALA A 358 -10.81 -13.73 -31.57
N ILE A 359 -11.19 -14.85 -32.16
CA ILE A 359 -11.33 -15.04 -33.60
C ILE A 359 -12.57 -15.90 -33.87
N MET A 360 -13.32 -15.54 -34.91
CA MET A 360 -14.51 -16.23 -35.39
C MET A 360 -14.41 -16.41 -36.92
N SER A 361 -14.69 -17.60 -37.44
CA SER A 361 -14.91 -17.89 -38.87
C SER A 361 -16.37 -18.26 -39.10
N ILE A 362 -16.91 -17.87 -40.25
CA ILE A 362 -18.28 -18.17 -40.68
C ILE A 362 -18.25 -18.51 -42.18
N SER A 363 -18.48 -19.78 -42.48
CA SER A 363 -18.43 -20.34 -43.84
C SER A 363 -19.83 -20.56 -44.44
N TYR A 364 -20.76 -19.69 -44.06
CA TYR A 364 -22.16 -19.67 -44.50
C TYR A 364 -22.50 -18.36 -45.20
N GLY A 365 -23.51 -18.42 -46.06
CA GLY A 365 -24.08 -17.23 -46.67
C GLY A 365 -25.59 -17.28 -46.87
N GLN A 366 -26.14 -16.08 -46.99
CA GLN A 366 -27.49 -15.85 -47.51
C GLN A 366 -27.46 -14.55 -48.33
N CYS A 367 -28.30 -14.46 -49.36
CA CYS A 367 -28.42 -13.27 -50.20
C CYS A 367 -28.87 -12.04 -49.38
N GLU A 368 -28.15 -10.92 -49.48
CA GLU A 368 -28.44 -9.69 -48.72
C GLU A 368 -29.88 -9.18 -48.92
N THR A 369 -30.43 -9.27 -50.13
CA THR A 369 -31.80 -8.82 -50.44
C THR A 369 -32.89 -9.78 -49.93
N GLN A 370 -32.57 -11.06 -49.72
CA GLN A 370 -33.50 -12.11 -49.30
C GLN A 370 -33.50 -12.31 -47.79
N ASN A 371 -32.32 -12.22 -47.14
CA ASN A 371 -32.15 -12.19 -45.69
C ASN A 371 -33.00 -11.07 -45.05
N GLY A 372 -33.07 -9.91 -45.73
CA GLY A 372 -33.96 -8.81 -45.37
C GLY A 372 -33.40 -7.90 -44.27
N ALA A 373 -33.93 -6.69 -44.20
CA ALA A 373 -33.36 -5.60 -43.40
C ALA A 373 -33.24 -5.90 -41.91
N THR A 374 -34.13 -6.72 -41.34
CA THR A 374 -34.08 -7.07 -39.91
C THR A 374 -32.98 -8.11 -39.61
N ALA A 375 -32.84 -9.13 -40.45
CA ALA A 375 -31.77 -10.11 -40.27
C ALA A 375 -30.40 -9.49 -40.58
N ASN A 376 -30.27 -8.71 -41.65
CA ASN A 376 -29.07 -7.92 -41.94
C ASN A 376 -28.66 -7.06 -40.72
N ALA A 377 -29.61 -6.38 -40.08
CA ALA A 377 -29.36 -5.60 -38.87
C ALA A 377 -28.93 -6.44 -37.66
N ALA A 378 -29.38 -7.69 -37.54
CA ALA A 378 -28.95 -8.60 -36.47
C ALA A 378 -27.49 -9.03 -36.63
N TYR A 379 -27.10 -9.50 -37.83
CA TYR A 379 -25.70 -9.84 -38.13
C TYR A 379 -24.78 -8.62 -37.95
N ASN A 380 -25.18 -7.44 -38.45
CA ASN A 380 -24.41 -6.21 -38.21
C ASN A 380 -24.33 -5.86 -36.70
N SER A 381 -25.41 -6.00 -35.93
CA SER A 381 -25.43 -5.69 -34.49
C SER A 381 -24.55 -6.64 -33.66
N VAL A 382 -24.60 -7.95 -33.93
CA VAL A 382 -23.77 -8.93 -33.20
C VAL A 382 -22.29 -8.78 -33.56
N TYR A 383 -21.97 -8.43 -34.81
CA TYR A 383 -20.58 -8.14 -35.20
C TYR A 383 -20.06 -6.83 -34.60
N GLN A 384 -20.87 -5.77 -34.56
CA GLN A 384 -20.55 -4.53 -33.84
C GLN A 384 -20.22 -4.80 -32.37
N GLN A 385 -21.02 -5.61 -31.69
CA GLN A 385 -20.71 -6.05 -30.34
C GLN A 385 -19.38 -6.81 -30.31
N ALA A 386 -19.25 -7.88 -31.09
CA ALA A 386 -18.07 -8.73 -31.12
C ALA A 386 -16.75 -7.96 -31.35
N VAL A 387 -16.71 -6.98 -32.26
CA VAL A 387 -15.51 -6.16 -32.48
C VAL A 387 -15.20 -5.24 -31.29
N THR A 388 -16.21 -4.75 -30.55
CA THR A 388 -15.97 -4.00 -29.29
C THR A 388 -15.47 -4.88 -28.15
N GLU A 389 -15.78 -6.17 -28.18
CA GLU A 389 -15.16 -7.16 -27.28
C GLU A 389 -13.75 -7.58 -27.75
N GLY A 390 -13.37 -7.19 -28.96
CA GLY A 390 -12.07 -7.43 -29.60
C GLY A 390 -12.00 -8.67 -30.48
N VAL A 391 -13.14 -9.22 -30.88
CA VAL A 391 -13.21 -10.42 -31.74
C VAL A 391 -12.95 -10.02 -33.20
N SER A 392 -12.04 -10.75 -33.85
CA SER A 392 -11.84 -10.66 -35.30
C SER A 392 -12.76 -11.67 -36.01
N ILE A 393 -13.58 -11.20 -36.94
CA ILE A 393 -14.61 -12.01 -37.62
C ILE A 393 -14.24 -12.14 -39.09
N PHE A 394 -14.17 -13.37 -39.57
CA PHE A 394 -13.92 -13.73 -40.96
C PHE A 394 -15.15 -14.41 -41.52
N VAL A 395 -15.58 -14.00 -42.72
CA VAL A 395 -16.78 -14.54 -43.37
C VAL A 395 -16.47 -14.81 -44.84
N ALA A 396 -16.83 -16.00 -45.30
CA ALA A 396 -16.77 -16.39 -46.71
C ALA A 396 -17.61 -15.43 -47.58
N ALA A 397 -17.00 -14.78 -48.57
CA ALA A 397 -17.66 -13.74 -49.35
C ALA A 397 -18.77 -14.26 -50.28
N GLY A 398 -18.75 -15.55 -50.61
CA GLY A 398 -19.76 -16.22 -51.43
C GLY A 398 -19.14 -17.08 -52.53
N ASP A 399 -19.92 -18.04 -53.02
CA ASP A 399 -19.51 -19.03 -54.01
C ASP A 399 -20.27 -18.89 -55.34
N SER A 400 -20.72 -17.67 -55.67
CA SER A 400 -21.43 -17.41 -56.93
C SER A 400 -21.10 -16.09 -57.62
N GLY A 401 -19.82 -15.70 -57.52
CA GLY A 401 -19.28 -14.52 -58.19
C GLY A 401 -20.06 -13.26 -57.82
N ALA A 402 -20.33 -12.46 -58.85
CA ALA A 402 -21.09 -11.22 -58.75
C ALA A 402 -22.60 -11.45 -58.42
N ALA A 403 -23.08 -12.70 -58.47
CA ALA A 403 -24.49 -13.07 -58.31
C ALA A 403 -24.72 -13.85 -57.01
N GLY A 404 -24.37 -13.26 -55.85
CA GLY A 404 -24.52 -13.85 -54.52
C GLY A 404 -25.95 -14.24 -54.10
N CYS A 405 -26.97 -13.92 -54.92
CA CYS A 405 -28.36 -14.33 -54.75
C CYS A 405 -28.78 -15.52 -55.63
N ASP A 406 -27.85 -16.06 -56.41
CA ASP A 406 -28.03 -17.23 -57.29
C ASP A 406 -26.97 -18.31 -56.92
N ASN A 407 -26.94 -18.76 -55.65
CA ASN A 407 -25.87 -19.66 -55.20
C ASN A 407 -25.92 -21.05 -55.88
N SER A 408 -24.82 -21.41 -56.55
CA SER A 408 -24.56 -22.73 -57.14
C SER A 408 -25.65 -23.24 -58.10
N VAL A 409 -26.27 -22.32 -58.85
CA VAL A 409 -27.26 -22.64 -59.90
C VAL A 409 -26.60 -22.64 -61.29
N SER A 410 -27.33 -23.09 -62.31
CA SER A 410 -26.81 -23.13 -63.68
C SER A 410 -26.65 -21.75 -64.32
N GLN A 411 -27.49 -20.77 -63.98
CA GLN A 411 -27.45 -19.42 -64.55
C GLN A 411 -28.01 -18.39 -63.54
N ALA A 412 -27.41 -17.19 -63.47
CA ALA A 412 -27.89 -16.10 -62.62
C ALA A 412 -29.21 -15.51 -63.13
N THR A 413 -30.16 -15.33 -62.21
CA THR A 413 -31.53 -14.86 -62.47
C THR A 413 -31.90 -13.60 -61.70
N HIS A 414 -31.16 -13.26 -60.64
CA HIS A 414 -31.44 -12.13 -59.75
C HIS A 414 -30.51 -10.92 -59.99
N GLY A 415 -29.50 -11.06 -60.85
CA GLY A 415 -28.57 -9.99 -61.19
C GLY A 415 -27.40 -9.91 -60.21
N MET A 416 -26.88 -8.72 -59.96
CA MET A 416 -25.76 -8.52 -59.03
C MET A 416 -26.24 -8.47 -57.55
N GLY A 417 -25.50 -9.13 -56.66
CA GLY A 417 -25.79 -9.16 -55.23
C GLY A 417 -24.68 -9.86 -54.41
N VAL A 418 -24.67 -9.65 -53.09
CA VAL A 418 -23.60 -10.13 -52.19
C VAL A 418 -24.12 -11.02 -51.05
N ASN A 419 -23.22 -11.78 -50.41
CA ASN A 419 -23.52 -12.48 -49.16
C ASN A 419 -23.81 -11.46 -48.04
N ALA A 420 -25.01 -11.53 -47.47
CA ALA A 420 -25.47 -10.76 -46.32
C ALA A 420 -24.47 -10.77 -45.16
N PHE A 421 -23.90 -11.94 -44.85
CA PHE A 421 -23.04 -12.11 -43.68
C PHE A 421 -21.66 -11.51 -43.90
N ALA A 422 -21.17 -11.50 -45.14
CA ALA A 422 -19.91 -10.86 -45.50
C ALA A 422 -20.05 -9.34 -45.72
N SER A 423 -21.26 -8.86 -46.04
CA SER A 423 -21.55 -7.47 -46.45
C SER A 423 -21.28 -6.41 -45.39
N THR A 424 -21.14 -6.76 -44.11
CA THR A 424 -20.99 -5.75 -43.04
C THR A 424 -19.57 -5.15 -43.04
N PRO A 425 -19.38 -3.94 -42.51
CA PRO A 425 -18.05 -3.37 -42.30
C PRO A 425 -17.36 -3.89 -41.02
N TYR A 426 -17.98 -4.78 -40.25
CA TYR A 426 -17.47 -5.27 -38.96
C TYR A 426 -16.90 -6.70 -39.03
N ASN A 427 -16.89 -7.29 -40.22
CA ASN A 427 -16.19 -8.52 -40.54
C ASN A 427 -15.19 -8.29 -41.68
N VAL A 428 -14.17 -9.13 -41.75
CA VAL A 428 -13.37 -9.34 -42.96
C VAL A 428 -14.19 -10.22 -43.90
N ALA A 429 -14.48 -9.75 -45.10
CA ALA A 429 -15.06 -10.56 -46.17
C ALA A 429 -13.91 -11.23 -46.93
N VAL A 430 -13.92 -12.57 -47.01
CA VAL A 430 -12.83 -13.35 -47.61
C VAL A 430 -13.29 -13.95 -48.94
N GLY A 431 -12.75 -13.44 -50.05
CA GLY A 431 -13.02 -13.87 -51.41
C GLY A 431 -12.15 -15.04 -51.87
N GLY A 432 -12.26 -15.38 -53.16
CA GLY A 432 -11.72 -16.61 -53.73
C GLY A 432 -10.85 -16.44 -54.98
N THR A 433 -9.64 -17.01 -54.96
CA THR A 433 -8.72 -17.08 -56.11
C THR A 433 -8.55 -18.51 -56.65
N ASP A 434 -8.06 -18.64 -57.88
CA ASP A 434 -7.47 -19.85 -58.47
C ASP A 434 -6.04 -19.54 -58.93
N PHE A 435 -5.24 -20.55 -59.24
CA PHE A 435 -3.91 -20.37 -59.82
C PHE A 435 -3.96 -20.39 -61.36
N SER A 436 -3.21 -19.48 -61.97
CA SER A 436 -3.17 -19.29 -63.42
C SER A 436 -2.03 -20.03 -64.12
N ASP A 437 -1.30 -20.89 -63.42
CA ASP A 437 -0.20 -21.67 -63.99
C ASP A 437 -0.70 -22.74 -64.97
N THR A 438 -1.87 -23.34 -64.74
CA THR A 438 -2.53 -24.21 -65.73
C THR A 438 -2.97 -23.44 -66.98
N TYR A 439 -3.63 -22.29 -66.80
CA TYR A 439 -4.02 -21.38 -67.89
C TYR A 439 -2.80 -20.92 -68.72
N SER A 440 -1.69 -20.64 -68.04
CA SER A 440 -0.44 -20.14 -68.64
C SER A 440 0.49 -21.24 -69.18
N GLY A 441 0.21 -22.51 -68.89
CA GLY A 441 1.09 -23.65 -69.22
C GLY A 441 2.42 -23.66 -68.47
N THR A 442 2.47 -23.11 -67.25
CA THR A 442 3.68 -22.88 -66.44
C THR A 442 3.78 -23.75 -65.17
N ASN A 443 2.92 -24.76 -65.00
CA ASN A 443 2.86 -25.57 -63.77
C ASN A 443 4.22 -26.12 -63.29
N SER A 444 5.10 -26.50 -64.21
CA SER A 444 6.44 -27.05 -63.89
C SER A 444 7.43 -26.03 -63.29
N ILE A 445 7.07 -24.74 -63.25
CA ILE A 445 7.81 -23.69 -62.52
C ILE A 445 7.46 -23.73 -61.03
N TYR A 446 6.22 -24.10 -60.69
CA TYR A 446 5.62 -23.91 -59.38
C TYR A 446 5.39 -25.21 -58.61
N TRP A 447 5.32 -26.36 -59.30
CA TRP A 447 5.04 -27.66 -58.71
C TRP A 447 6.14 -28.69 -58.98
N ASN A 448 6.51 -29.44 -57.95
CA ASN A 448 7.38 -30.61 -58.08
C ASN A 448 6.67 -31.77 -58.80
N SER A 449 7.44 -32.58 -59.53
CA SER A 449 6.96 -33.84 -60.12
C SER A 449 6.73 -34.97 -59.12
N THR A 450 7.11 -34.78 -57.85
CA THR A 450 7.02 -35.77 -56.77
C THR A 450 6.78 -35.07 -55.43
N ASN A 451 5.86 -35.62 -54.65
CA ASN A 451 5.43 -35.02 -53.39
C ASN A 451 6.44 -35.31 -52.26
N THR A 452 6.47 -34.42 -51.26
CA THR A 452 7.23 -34.59 -50.01
C THR A 452 6.60 -35.65 -49.10
N SER A 453 7.25 -35.98 -47.98
CA SER A 453 6.73 -36.94 -46.99
C SER A 453 5.43 -36.50 -46.29
N THR A 454 5.05 -35.23 -46.40
CA THR A 454 3.75 -34.67 -45.97
C THR A 454 2.92 -34.21 -47.17
N PHE A 455 3.13 -34.86 -48.32
CA PHE A 455 2.37 -34.72 -49.57
C PHE A 455 2.43 -33.37 -50.30
N GLY A 456 3.10 -32.35 -49.74
CA GLY A 456 3.29 -31.06 -50.40
C GLY A 456 4.21 -31.16 -51.61
N SER A 457 3.93 -30.36 -52.64
CA SER A 457 4.63 -30.32 -53.92
C SER A 457 4.93 -28.90 -54.44
N ALA A 458 4.29 -27.84 -53.91
CA ALA A 458 4.54 -26.46 -54.29
C ALA A 458 5.99 -26.02 -53.98
N LEU A 459 6.57 -25.21 -54.87
CA LEU A 459 7.95 -24.73 -54.84
C LEU A 459 8.08 -23.29 -54.35
N SER A 460 7.06 -22.46 -54.58
CA SER A 460 7.08 -21.02 -54.39
C SER A 460 5.66 -20.43 -54.41
N TYR A 461 5.54 -19.10 -54.35
CA TYR A 461 4.29 -18.41 -54.69
C TYR A 461 3.87 -18.70 -56.14
N ILE A 462 2.56 -18.83 -56.39
CA ILE A 462 1.96 -19.15 -57.70
C ILE A 462 1.04 -18.00 -58.12
N PRO A 463 1.15 -17.49 -59.36
CA PRO A 463 0.27 -16.44 -59.88
C PRO A 463 -1.23 -16.73 -59.74
N GLU A 464 -1.92 -15.91 -58.93
CA GLU A 464 -3.36 -16.00 -58.73
C GLU A 464 -4.18 -15.17 -59.72
N ILE A 465 -5.39 -15.65 -59.99
CA ILE A 465 -6.50 -15.06 -60.74
C ILE A 465 -7.79 -15.21 -59.90
N PRO A 466 -8.90 -14.50 -60.17
CA PRO A 466 -10.18 -14.78 -59.51
C PRO A 466 -10.61 -16.23 -59.76
N TRP A 467 -11.19 -16.87 -58.74
CA TRP A 467 -11.85 -18.16 -58.95
C TRP A 467 -13.13 -17.94 -59.75
N ASN A 468 -13.19 -18.49 -60.96
CA ASN A 468 -14.38 -18.44 -61.80
C ASN A 468 -14.52 -19.74 -62.59
N SER A 469 -15.53 -20.54 -62.25
CA SER A 469 -15.85 -21.82 -62.92
C SER A 469 -17.03 -21.70 -63.90
N SER A 470 -17.46 -20.47 -64.22
CA SER A 470 -18.53 -20.17 -65.18
C SER A 470 -18.01 -20.04 -66.61
N CYS A 471 -18.83 -20.46 -67.59
CA CYS A 471 -18.58 -20.17 -69.01
C CYS A 471 -18.50 -18.67 -69.33
N ALA A 472 -18.97 -17.81 -68.43
CA ALA A 472 -18.92 -16.37 -68.62
C ALA A 472 -17.52 -15.78 -68.39
N GLY A 473 -16.63 -16.49 -67.68
CA GLY A 473 -15.28 -16.04 -67.40
C GLY A 473 -14.44 -15.83 -68.66
N GLN A 474 -13.81 -14.67 -68.79
CA GLN A 474 -13.06 -14.31 -69.98
C GLN A 474 -11.83 -15.21 -70.18
N LEU A 475 -11.17 -15.64 -69.10
CA LEU A 475 -10.00 -16.52 -69.16
C LEU A 475 -10.34 -17.91 -69.70
N VAL A 476 -11.43 -18.53 -69.24
CA VAL A 476 -11.86 -19.86 -69.73
C VAL A 476 -12.39 -19.78 -71.16
N SER A 477 -13.14 -18.72 -71.52
CA SER A 477 -13.53 -18.45 -72.91
C SER A 477 -12.32 -18.37 -73.83
N ASN A 478 -11.29 -17.62 -73.45
CA ASN A 478 -10.06 -17.47 -74.24
C ASN A 478 -9.28 -18.79 -74.38
N TYR A 479 -9.18 -19.57 -73.30
CA TYR A 479 -8.48 -20.86 -73.26
C TYR A 479 -9.13 -21.90 -74.20
N GLU A 480 -10.46 -21.96 -74.21
CA GLU A 480 -11.26 -22.79 -75.12
C GLU A 480 -11.32 -22.24 -76.57
N GLY A 481 -10.60 -21.15 -76.86
CA GLY A 481 -10.44 -20.60 -78.22
C GLY A 481 -11.54 -19.63 -78.67
N TYR A 482 -12.40 -19.16 -77.76
CA TYR A 482 -13.47 -18.20 -78.06
C TYR A 482 -13.05 -16.77 -77.75
N THR A 483 -13.42 -15.83 -78.63
CA THR A 483 -13.08 -14.41 -78.49
C THR A 483 -13.98 -13.64 -77.52
N THR A 484 -15.18 -14.15 -77.25
CA THR A 484 -16.13 -13.59 -76.27
C THR A 484 -16.94 -14.72 -75.60
N PRO A 485 -17.30 -14.57 -74.32
CA PRO A 485 -18.15 -15.55 -73.64
C PRO A 485 -19.63 -15.48 -74.09
N TYR A 486 -20.08 -14.30 -74.54
CA TYR A 486 -21.46 -14.01 -74.95
C TYR A 486 -21.71 -14.01 -76.46
N GLY A 487 -22.99 -14.02 -76.84
CA GLY A 487 -23.45 -13.96 -78.23
C GLY A 487 -23.70 -15.35 -78.82
N ALA A 488 -24.41 -15.41 -79.96
CA ALA A 488 -24.79 -16.68 -80.60
C ALA A 488 -23.61 -17.59 -81.04
N SER A 489 -22.39 -17.04 -81.09
CA SER A 489 -21.14 -17.78 -81.34
C SER A 489 -20.12 -17.64 -80.21
N GLY A 490 -20.53 -17.14 -79.04
CA GLY A 490 -19.68 -17.00 -77.85
C GLY A 490 -19.67 -18.27 -77.01
N PHE A 491 -18.69 -18.37 -76.10
CA PHE A 491 -18.40 -19.59 -75.37
C PHE A 491 -19.62 -20.18 -74.63
N CYS A 492 -20.38 -19.38 -73.86
CA CYS A 492 -21.56 -19.86 -73.13
C CYS A 492 -22.70 -20.40 -74.00
N ASN A 493 -22.68 -20.12 -75.31
CA ASN A 493 -23.67 -20.62 -76.27
C ASN A 493 -23.12 -21.76 -77.16
N SER A 494 -21.92 -22.28 -76.84
CA SER A 494 -21.31 -23.43 -77.49
C SER A 494 -21.61 -24.74 -76.75
N ASP A 495 -21.44 -25.88 -77.45
CA ASP A 495 -21.59 -27.21 -76.85
C ASP A 495 -20.63 -27.45 -75.68
N VAL A 496 -19.44 -26.82 -75.67
CA VAL A 496 -18.45 -26.94 -74.59
C VAL A 496 -18.84 -26.05 -73.41
N GLY A 497 -19.13 -24.77 -73.65
CA GLY A 497 -19.52 -23.83 -72.60
C GLY A 497 -20.85 -24.19 -71.94
N ALA A 498 -21.72 -24.95 -72.60
CA ALA A 498 -22.92 -25.53 -72.00
C ALA A 498 -22.63 -26.43 -70.77
N PHE A 499 -21.46 -27.08 -70.70
CA PHE A 499 -21.04 -27.84 -69.51
C PHE A 499 -20.54 -26.97 -68.36
N LEU A 500 -20.17 -25.72 -68.63
CA LEU A 500 -19.70 -24.73 -67.65
C LEU A 500 -20.76 -23.64 -67.38
N GLN A 501 -22.02 -23.86 -67.76
CA GLN A 501 -23.12 -22.99 -67.31
C GLN A 501 -23.36 -23.22 -65.82
N SER A 502 -22.83 -22.30 -65.02
CA SER A 502 -22.74 -22.36 -63.58
C SER A 502 -22.53 -20.95 -63.03
N THR A 503 -23.07 -20.64 -61.86
CA THR A 503 -22.72 -19.42 -61.13
C THR A 503 -21.45 -19.56 -60.27
N VAL A 504 -20.91 -20.77 -60.10
CA VAL A 504 -19.76 -21.04 -59.20
C VAL A 504 -18.53 -20.18 -59.53
N ALA A 505 -18.21 -19.26 -58.62
CA ALA A 505 -17.10 -18.31 -58.68
C ALA A 505 -16.91 -17.62 -57.31
N GLY A 506 -15.75 -17.03 -57.05
CA GLY A 506 -15.45 -16.28 -55.81
C GLY A 506 -16.29 -15.01 -55.70
N GLY A 507 -17.01 -14.85 -54.58
CA GLY A 507 -18.02 -13.81 -54.41
C GLY A 507 -17.48 -12.42 -54.05
N GLY A 508 -18.15 -11.39 -54.58
CA GLY A 508 -17.86 -9.98 -54.29
C GLY A 508 -18.88 -9.03 -54.91
N GLY A 509 -18.81 -7.75 -54.54
CA GLY A 509 -19.71 -6.70 -55.01
C GLY A 509 -19.98 -5.61 -53.96
N PRO A 510 -20.70 -4.54 -54.31
CA PRO A 510 -21.15 -3.55 -53.35
C PRO A 510 -22.36 -4.09 -52.58
N SER A 511 -22.41 -3.83 -51.27
CA SER A 511 -23.62 -3.96 -50.46
C SER A 511 -24.72 -3.09 -51.09
N GLY A 512 -25.85 -3.70 -51.40
CA GLY A 512 -26.92 -3.10 -52.20
C GLY A 512 -28.24 -2.95 -51.46
N CYS A 513 -28.55 -3.85 -50.52
CA CYS A 513 -29.83 -3.92 -49.82
C CYS A 513 -29.72 -4.35 -48.34
N ALA A 514 -28.66 -3.90 -47.66
CA ALA A 514 -28.55 -4.02 -46.21
C ALA A 514 -29.81 -3.55 -45.46
N THR A 515 -30.40 -2.45 -45.92
CA THR A 515 -31.65 -1.88 -45.41
C THR A 515 -32.64 -1.57 -46.54
N GLY A 516 -33.90 -1.32 -46.18
CA GLY A 516 -34.98 -1.10 -47.15
C GLY A 516 -35.70 -2.39 -47.54
N THR A 517 -36.27 -2.42 -48.73
CA THR A 517 -37.02 -3.56 -49.25
C THR A 517 -36.91 -3.60 -50.79
N PRO A 518 -36.50 -4.74 -51.37
CA PRO A 518 -36.40 -4.87 -52.81
C PRO A 518 -37.80 -4.87 -53.45
N SER A 519 -37.92 -4.28 -54.65
CA SER A 519 -39.17 -4.34 -55.42
C SER A 519 -39.39 -5.69 -56.12
N ILE A 520 -38.32 -6.48 -56.29
CA ILE A 520 -38.33 -7.83 -56.86
C ILE A 520 -37.44 -8.69 -55.94
N ALA A 521 -37.92 -9.86 -55.52
CA ALA A 521 -37.15 -10.78 -54.68
C ALA A 521 -35.77 -11.10 -55.29
N GLY A 522 -34.71 -11.18 -54.47
CA GLY A 522 -33.34 -11.43 -54.94
C GLY A 522 -32.63 -10.23 -55.59
N VAL A 523 -33.37 -9.29 -56.20
CA VAL A 523 -32.81 -8.21 -57.01
C VAL A 523 -32.63 -6.91 -56.20
N VAL A 524 -31.42 -6.35 -56.18
CA VAL A 524 -31.14 -5.02 -55.63
C VAL A 524 -31.98 -3.96 -56.38
N SER A 525 -33.05 -3.48 -55.75
CA SER A 525 -34.11 -2.71 -56.39
C SER A 525 -34.99 -1.98 -55.37
N GLY A 526 -36.08 -1.32 -55.80
CA GLY A 526 -37.03 -0.68 -54.89
C GLY A 526 -36.41 0.47 -54.09
N ASN A 527 -36.42 0.37 -52.76
CA ASN A 527 -35.77 1.33 -51.85
C ASN A 527 -34.62 0.70 -51.04
N CYS A 528 -34.03 -0.38 -51.56
CA CYS A 528 -32.79 -0.96 -51.03
C CYS A 528 -31.67 0.08 -50.88
N VAL A 529 -30.94 0.02 -49.76
CA VAL A 529 -29.73 0.79 -49.49
C VAL A 529 -28.71 -0.12 -48.82
N GLY A 530 -27.47 -0.15 -49.34
CA GLY A 530 -26.35 -0.89 -48.75
C GLY A 530 -25.84 -0.32 -47.42
N TRP A 531 -24.96 -1.07 -46.76
CA TRP A 531 -24.21 -0.58 -45.60
C TRP A 531 -23.35 0.61 -46.01
N PRO A 532 -23.28 1.70 -45.22
CA PRO A 532 -22.41 2.83 -45.55
C PRO A 532 -20.94 2.43 -45.67
N LYS A 533 -20.22 3.01 -46.65
CA LYS A 533 -18.78 2.79 -46.81
C LYS A 533 -18.04 3.22 -45.54
N PRO A 534 -17.27 2.32 -44.90
CA PRO A 534 -16.47 2.67 -43.74
C PRO A 534 -15.28 3.56 -44.15
N SER A 535 -14.85 4.44 -43.24
CA SER A 535 -13.83 5.46 -43.51
C SER A 535 -12.47 4.92 -43.93
N TRP A 536 -12.14 3.68 -43.54
CA TRP A 536 -10.91 2.98 -43.91
C TRP A 536 -10.95 2.31 -45.30
N GLN A 537 -12.13 2.07 -45.89
CA GLN A 537 -12.27 1.45 -47.22
C GLN A 537 -12.04 2.50 -48.33
N SER A 538 -10.80 2.96 -48.46
CA SER A 538 -10.43 4.05 -49.37
C SER A 538 -8.97 3.93 -49.82
N ILE A 539 -8.68 2.95 -50.68
CA ILE A 539 -7.36 2.77 -51.30
C ILE A 539 -7.44 2.80 -52.84
N LEU A 540 -6.30 2.68 -53.52
CA LEU A 540 -6.26 2.60 -54.98
C LEU A 540 -7.16 1.45 -55.45
N GLY A 541 -8.07 1.72 -56.38
CA GLY A 541 -9.00 0.72 -56.94
C GLY A 541 -10.41 0.75 -56.33
N ASN A 542 -10.57 1.10 -55.04
CA ASN A 542 -11.91 1.21 -54.44
C ASN A 542 -12.77 2.29 -55.13
N PRO A 543 -14.04 2.00 -55.44
CA PRO A 543 -14.99 2.99 -55.95
C PRO A 543 -15.40 4.00 -54.86
N ASN A 544 -15.96 5.13 -55.29
CA ASN A 544 -16.55 6.15 -54.40
C ASN A 544 -18.07 6.23 -54.61
N ASP A 545 -18.74 5.10 -54.38
CA ASP A 545 -20.19 4.90 -54.44
C ASP A 545 -20.90 5.09 -53.08
N GLY A 546 -20.16 5.03 -51.97
CA GLY A 546 -20.64 5.31 -50.62
C GLY A 546 -21.21 4.11 -49.88
N VAL A 547 -21.09 2.88 -50.40
CA VAL A 547 -21.53 1.63 -49.75
C VAL A 547 -20.36 0.68 -49.45
N ARG A 548 -20.50 -0.28 -48.54
CA ARG A 548 -19.46 -1.27 -48.24
C ARG A 548 -19.25 -2.20 -49.43
N ASP A 549 -18.02 -2.33 -49.92
CA ASP A 549 -17.66 -3.24 -51.01
C ASP A 549 -17.04 -4.55 -50.48
N THR A 550 -17.39 -5.71 -51.02
CA THR A 550 -16.75 -7.01 -50.74
C THR A 550 -15.99 -7.55 -51.97
N PRO A 551 -14.98 -8.41 -51.77
CA PRO A 551 -14.38 -8.83 -50.50
C PRO A 551 -13.33 -7.82 -49.98
N ASP A 552 -12.77 -8.08 -48.81
CA ASP A 552 -11.65 -7.30 -48.26
C ASP A 552 -10.29 -7.88 -48.69
N VAL A 553 -10.15 -9.20 -48.61
CA VAL A 553 -8.98 -9.97 -49.06
C VAL A 553 -9.48 -11.28 -49.69
N SER A 554 -8.63 -12.00 -50.42
CA SER A 554 -8.96 -13.31 -50.98
C SER A 554 -7.87 -14.34 -50.74
N LEU A 555 -8.23 -15.62 -50.80
CA LEU A 555 -7.29 -16.74 -50.81
C LEU A 555 -7.78 -17.80 -51.80
N PHE A 556 -6.92 -18.77 -52.11
CA PHE A 556 -7.25 -19.86 -53.01
C PHE A 556 -8.54 -20.55 -52.54
N ALA A 557 -9.48 -20.73 -53.48
CA ALA A 557 -10.83 -21.22 -53.24
C ALA A 557 -11.33 -22.12 -54.39
N ALA A 558 -10.48 -22.53 -55.33
CA ALA A 558 -10.96 -23.19 -56.54
C ALA A 558 -11.41 -24.64 -56.36
N ASP A 559 -12.36 -25.06 -57.21
CA ASP A 559 -13.02 -26.37 -57.18
C ASP A 559 -12.55 -27.34 -58.27
N GLY A 560 -11.48 -27.01 -59.00
CA GLY A 560 -10.80 -27.91 -59.93
C GLY A 560 -10.81 -27.54 -61.41
N LEU A 561 -11.43 -26.42 -61.83
CA LEU A 561 -11.45 -26.03 -63.26
C LEU A 561 -10.03 -25.88 -63.82
N TRP A 562 -9.18 -25.09 -63.15
CA TRP A 562 -7.76 -24.96 -63.52
C TRP A 562 -6.88 -26.07 -62.94
N SER A 563 -7.45 -27.24 -62.68
CA SER A 563 -6.75 -28.43 -62.14
C SER A 563 -6.28 -28.32 -60.68
N HIS A 564 -6.79 -27.35 -59.90
CA HIS A 564 -6.45 -27.10 -58.50
C HIS A 564 -7.68 -27.14 -57.59
N TYR A 565 -7.55 -27.73 -56.40
CA TYR A 565 -8.59 -27.77 -55.35
C TYR A 565 -7.97 -28.18 -54.00
N TYR A 566 -8.67 -28.01 -52.87
CA TYR A 566 -8.19 -28.45 -51.54
C TYR A 566 -8.55 -29.91 -51.22
N VAL A 567 -7.59 -30.66 -50.67
CA VAL A 567 -7.85 -31.98 -50.06
C VAL A 567 -8.22 -31.83 -48.60
N PHE A 568 -9.24 -32.54 -48.14
CA PHE A 568 -9.64 -32.59 -46.73
C PHE A 568 -10.13 -33.99 -46.34
N CYS A 569 -10.08 -34.31 -45.05
CA CYS A 569 -10.63 -35.55 -44.55
C CYS A 569 -12.09 -35.36 -44.13
N TRP A 570 -12.99 -36.04 -44.85
CA TRP A 570 -14.39 -36.13 -44.50
C TRP A 570 -14.85 -37.56 -44.69
N SER A 571 -14.99 -38.30 -43.58
CA SER A 571 -15.19 -39.75 -43.59
C SER A 571 -16.65 -40.21 -43.67
N ASP A 572 -17.62 -39.30 -43.83
CA ASP A 572 -19.01 -39.67 -44.09
C ASP A 572 -19.24 -40.08 -45.57
N ILE A 573 -18.79 -41.30 -45.87
CA ILE A 573 -18.95 -41.94 -47.18
C ILE A 573 -20.43 -42.11 -47.56
N ALA A 574 -21.35 -42.15 -46.59
CA ALA A 574 -22.78 -42.32 -46.89
C ALA A 574 -23.39 -41.05 -47.52
N ASN A 575 -22.85 -39.87 -47.17
CA ASN A 575 -23.35 -38.56 -47.61
C ASN A 575 -22.45 -37.84 -48.64
N GLY A 576 -21.40 -38.50 -49.12
CA GLY A 576 -20.56 -38.03 -50.24
C GLY A 576 -19.07 -37.88 -49.94
N GLY A 577 -18.67 -38.12 -48.69
CA GLY A 577 -17.27 -38.14 -48.27
C GLY A 577 -16.50 -39.37 -48.78
N ALA A 578 -15.25 -39.48 -48.32
CA ALA A 578 -14.31 -40.49 -48.76
C ALA A 578 -13.57 -41.14 -47.58
N ALA A 579 -13.08 -42.36 -47.75
CA ALA A 579 -12.31 -43.03 -46.71
C ALA A 579 -10.96 -42.32 -46.51
N CYS A 580 -10.79 -41.62 -45.38
CA CYS A 580 -9.53 -40.96 -44.98
C CYS A 580 -8.42 -41.95 -44.61
N SER A 581 -8.08 -42.86 -45.52
CA SER A 581 -7.17 -43.96 -45.28
C SER A 581 -6.22 -44.13 -46.46
N GLY A 582 -4.94 -44.40 -46.15
CA GLY A 582 -3.91 -44.45 -47.19
C GLY A 582 -3.51 -43.07 -47.68
N ASP A 583 -3.23 -42.97 -48.97
CA ASP A 583 -2.73 -41.77 -49.62
C ASP A 583 -3.85 -40.70 -49.79
N PRO A 584 -3.58 -39.39 -49.58
CA PRO A 584 -4.57 -38.32 -49.72
C PRO A 584 -5.24 -38.20 -51.09
N SER A 585 -4.68 -38.80 -52.16
CA SER A 585 -5.41 -39.02 -53.42
C SER A 585 -6.74 -39.75 -53.25
N GLY A 586 -6.91 -40.55 -52.21
CA GLY A 586 -8.17 -41.25 -51.95
C GLY A 586 -9.25 -40.40 -51.29
N TRP A 587 -8.94 -39.17 -50.87
CA TRP A 587 -9.76 -38.38 -49.94
C TRP A 587 -10.72 -37.42 -50.66
N SER A 588 -11.52 -36.70 -49.88
CA SER A 588 -12.44 -35.67 -50.38
C SER A 588 -11.67 -34.47 -50.93
N GLY A 589 -12.19 -33.90 -52.02
CA GLY A 589 -11.69 -32.65 -52.60
C GLY A 589 -12.79 -31.62 -52.68
N ALA A 590 -12.47 -30.34 -52.47
CA ALA A 590 -13.41 -29.24 -52.67
C ALA A 590 -12.70 -27.90 -52.91
N GLY A 591 -13.48 -26.94 -53.41
CA GLY A 591 -13.20 -25.50 -53.35
C GLY A 591 -14.27 -24.78 -52.52
N GLY A 592 -14.27 -23.47 -52.59
CA GLY A 592 -15.20 -22.55 -51.94
C GLY A 592 -14.51 -21.49 -51.10
N THR A 593 -15.15 -20.32 -50.98
CA THR A 593 -14.72 -19.26 -50.06
C THR A 593 -14.80 -19.70 -48.59
N SER A 594 -15.55 -20.79 -48.31
CA SER A 594 -15.47 -21.56 -47.08
C SER A 594 -14.09 -22.08 -46.70
N PHE A 595 -13.17 -22.34 -47.65
CA PHE A 595 -11.79 -22.65 -47.27
C PHE A 595 -11.00 -21.38 -46.92
N ALA A 596 -11.25 -20.28 -47.64
CA ALA A 596 -10.53 -19.03 -47.49
C ALA A 596 -10.77 -18.38 -46.12
N SER A 597 -12.02 -18.33 -45.65
CA SER A 597 -12.41 -17.77 -44.34
C SER A 597 -11.65 -18.36 -43.12
N PRO A 598 -11.69 -19.68 -42.86
CA PRO A 598 -11.01 -20.31 -41.72
C PRO A 598 -9.48 -20.25 -41.84
N ILE A 599 -8.93 -20.27 -43.07
CA ILE A 599 -7.49 -20.07 -43.29
C ILE A 599 -7.10 -18.65 -42.86
N MET A 600 -7.89 -17.64 -43.22
CA MET A 600 -7.63 -16.26 -42.82
C MET A 600 -7.82 -16.03 -41.31
N ALA A 601 -8.82 -16.70 -40.70
CA ALA A 601 -8.96 -16.77 -39.25
C ALA A 601 -7.71 -17.40 -38.57
N GLY A 602 -7.13 -18.45 -39.17
CA GLY A 602 -5.86 -19.02 -38.76
C GLY A 602 -4.67 -18.05 -38.90
N ILE A 603 -4.59 -17.31 -40.01
CA ILE A 603 -3.58 -16.26 -40.21
C ILE A 603 -3.69 -15.19 -39.12
N GLN A 604 -4.92 -14.78 -38.77
CA GLN A 604 -5.16 -13.86 -37.65
C GLN A 604 -4.76 -14.44 -36.29
N ALA A 605 -4.82 -15.76 -36.09
CA ALA A 605 -4.30 -16.39 -34.87
C ALA A 605 -2.77 -16.24 -34.74
N LEU A 606 -2.03 -16.26 -35.86
CA LEU A 606 -0.59 -15.95 -35.84
C LEU A 606 -0.35 -14.49 -35.45
N ILE A 607 -1.13 -13.58 -36.03
CA ILE A 607 -1.07 -12.12 -35.74
C ILE A 607 -1.40 -11.83 -34.26
N ASN A 608 -2.51 -12.35 -33.75
CA ASN A 608 -2.91 -12.19 -32.34
C ASN A 608 -1.86 -12.76 -31.37
N GLN A 609 -1.20 -13.87 -31.74
CA GLN A 609 -0.10 -14.43 -30.97
C GLN A 609 1.13 -13.49 -30.93
N LYS A 610 1.50 -12.88 -32.07
CA LYS A 610 2.58 -11.86 -32.12
C LYS A 610 2.23 -10.62 -31.31
N ALA A 611 1.03 -10.11 -31.49
CA ALA A 611 0.55 -8.89 -30.83
C ALA A 611 0.27 -9.09 -29.33
N GLY A 612 0.29 -10.33 -28.82
CA GLY A 612 -0.01 -10.66 -27.42
C GLY A 612 -1.42 -10.26 -26.96
N SER A 613 -2.31 -9.96 -27.90
CA SER A 613 -3.62 -9.35 -27.64
C SER A 613 -4.60 -9.63 -28.79
N ARG A 614 -5.90 -9.72 -28.46
CA ARG A 614 -7.00 -9.65 -29.44
C ARG A 614 -6.93 -8.33 -30.22
N GLN A 615 -7.36 -8.33 -31.48
CA GLN A 615 -7.22 -7.19 -32.40
C GLN A 615 -8.55 -6.53 -32.82
N GLY A 616 -9.72 -7.10 -32.50
CA GLY A 616 -11.01 -6.58 -32.98
C GLY A 616 -11.15 -6.70 -34.50
N ASN A 617 -11.78 -5.72 -35.15
CA ASN A 617 -11.88 -5.64 -36.60
C ASN A 617 -10.47 -5.47 -37.25
N PRO A 618 -10.00 -6.42 -38.08
CA PRO A 618 -8.69 -6.31 -38.75
C PRO A 618 -8.68 -5.32 -39.94
N ASN A 619 -9.84 -5.03 -40.54
CA ASN A 619 -9.92 -4.28 -41.80
C ASN A 619 -9.23 -2.89 -41.78
N PRO A 620 -9.38 -2.04 -40.73
CA PRO A 620 -8.68 -0.76 -40.69
C PRO A 620 -7.16 -0.87 -40.93
N GLU A 621 -6.53 -1.94 -40.43
CA GLU A 621 -5.10 -2.17 -40.63
C GLU A 621 -4.78 -2.81 -41.98
N TYR A 622 -5.59 -3.75 -42.49
CA TYR A 622 -5.39 -4.28 -43.85
C TYR A 622 -5.42 -3.17 -44.90
N TYR A 623 -6.42 -2.28 -44.85
CA TYR A 623 -6.53 -1.17 -45.79
C TYR A 623 -5.44 -0.11 -45.57
N HIS A 624 -5.01 0.13 -44.32
CA HIS A 624 -3.87 1.02 -44.06
C HIS A 624 -2.55 0.47 -44.66
N LEU A 625 -2.27 -0.82 -44.49
CA LEU A 625 -1.11 -1.48 -45.10
C LEU A 625 -1.19 -1.45 -46.64
N ALA A 626 -2.36 -1.78 -47.20
CA ALA A 626 -2.59 -1.77 -48.65
C ALA A 626 -2.49 -0.37 -49.27
N ALA A 627 -2.95 0.68 -48.58
CA ALA A 627 -2.79 2.07 -49.00
C ALA A 627 -1.31 2.42 -49.21
N ASN A 628 -0.47 2.07 -48.23
CA ASN A 628 0.97 2.29 -48.27
C ASN A 628 1.62 1.46 -49.39
N GLU A 629 1.22 0.19 -49.54
CA GLU A 629 1.72 -0.72 -50.57
C GLU A 629 1.42 -0.24 -51.99
N TYR A 630 0.16 -0.01 -52.34
CA TYR A 630 -0.19 0.37 -53.71
C TYR A 630 0.31 1.75 -54.11
N SER A 631 0.52 2.65 -53.14
CA SER A 631 1.15 3.96 -53.39
C SER A 631 2.64 3.88 -53.76
N SER A 632 3.33 2.79 -53.40
CA SER A 632 4.78 2.65 -53.50
C SER A 632 5.26 1.51 -54.40
N ASN A 633 4.54 0.38 -54.40
CA ASN A 633 4.97 -0.90 -54.96
C ASN A 633 3.96 -1.54 -55.93
N GLY A 634 2.76 -0.97 -56.15
CA GLY A 634 1.60 -1.65 -56.78
C GLY A 634 1.94 -2.58 -57.97
N SER A 635 2.57 -2.07 -59.03
CA SER A 635 2.93 -2.89 -60.20
C SER A 635 3.92 -4.04 -59.94
N SER A 636 4.69 -3.98 -58.85
CA SER A 636 5.62 -5.03 -58.42
C SER A 636 5.00 -6.08 -57.49
N CYS A 637 3.79 -5.82 -56.98
CA CYS A 637 2.99 -6.75 -56.17
C CYS A 637 1.98 -7.54 -57.01
N ASN A 638 1.85 -7.23 -58.29
CA ASN A 638 1.00 -7.93 -59.25
C ASN A 638 1.29 -9.45 -59.28
N SER A 639 0.28 -10.26 -58.93
CA SER A 639 0.31 -11.72 -58.82
C SER A 639 0.87 -12.40 -60.08
N SER A 640 0.56 -11.88 -61.26
CA SER A 640 0.97 -12.41 -62.57
C SER A 640 2.50 -12.43 -62.76
N ASN A 641 3.27 -11.71 -61.93
CA ASN A 641 4.73 -11.80 -61.91
C ASN A 641 5.26 -13.13 -61.30
N GLY A 642 4.45 -13.83 -60.50
CA GLY A 642 4.82 -15.08 -59.82
C GLY A 642 6.09 -14.96 -58.99
N ASN A 643 7.13 -15.72 -59.34
CA ASN A 643 8.44 -15.65 -58.69
C ASN A 643 9.18 -14.31 -58.89
N GLY A 644 8.65 -13.43 -59.75
CA GLY A 644 9.10 -12.05 -59.93
C GLY A 644 8.39 -11.02 -59.04
N VAL A 645 7.37 -11.42 -58.25
CA VAL A 645 6.75 -10.52 -57.26
C VAL A 645 7.81 -10.03 -56.27
N SER A 646 7.77 -8.74 -55.92
CA SER A 646 8.68 -8.18 -54.92
C SER A 646 8.49 -8.84 -53.56
N SER A 647 9.59 -9.32 -52.96
CA SER A 647 9.57 -9.93 -51.63
C SER A 647 9.21 -8.95 -50.49
N ALA A 648 9.00 -7.68 -50.79
CA ALA A 648 8.48 -6.68 -49.86
C ALA A 648 6.94 -6.61 -49.83
N CYS A 649 6.24 -7.23 -50.80
CA CYS A 649 4.79 -7.11 -50.91
C CYS A 649 4.06 -7.86 -49.78
N ILE A 650 3.16 -7.16 -49.11
CA ILE A 650 2.27 -7.66 -48.06
C ILE A 650 1.11 -8.43 -48.69
N PHE A 651 0.61 -7.91 -49.81
CA PHE A 651 -0.48 -8.49 -50.58
C PHE A 651 -0.01 -8.81 -52.01
N TYR A 652 -0.60 -9.85 -52.59
CA TYR A 652 -0.45 -10.21 -53.99
C TYR A 652 -1.64 -9.64 -54.76
N ASP A 653 -1.40 -8.58 -55.53
CA ASP A 653 -2.37 -7.79 -56.29
C ASP A 653 -2.85 -8.59 -57.51
N VAL A 654 -4.10 -9.09 -57.49
CA VAL A 654 -4.61 -9.99 -58.54
C VAL A 654 -5.20 -9.18 -59.68
N THR A 655 -4.44 -8.99 -60.75
CA THR A 655 -4.79 -8.04 -61.83
C THR A 655 -5.26 -8.67 -63.15
N GLN A 656 -5.48 -9.99 -63.17
CA GLN A 656 -5.90 -10.72 -64.37
C GLN A 656 -7.17 -11.54 -64.12
N GLY A 657 -8.19 -11.33 -64.95
CA GLY A 657 -9.43 -12.11 -64.95
C GLY A 657 -10.65 -11.36 -64.44
N ASP A 658 -11.71 -12.12 -64.17
CA ASP A 658 -13.02 -11.63 -63.78
C ASP A 658 -13.79 -12.73 -63.02
N MET A 659 -14.87 -12.33 -62.35
CA MET A 659 -15.84 -13.23 -61.71
C MET A 659 -17.23 -13.12 -62.35
N ASP A 660 -17.28 -12.90 -63.67
CA ASP A 660 -18.53 -12.86 -64.42
C ASP A 660 -19.15 -14.27 -64.48
N VAL A 661 -20.46 -14.32 -64.27
CA VAL A 661 -21.26 -15.56 -64.34
C VAL A 661 -22.30 -15.48 -65.45
N ASN A 662 -22.70 -16.61 -66.01
CA ASN A 662 -23.71 -16.65 -67.06
C ASN A 662 -25.13 -16.41 -66.51
N CYS A 663 -26.03 -15.81 -67.30
CA CYS A 663 -27.29 -15.26 -66.79
C CYS A 663 -28.46 -15.27 -67.78
N MET A 664 -29.65 -14.99 -67.25
CA MET A 664 -30.89 -14.66 -68.00
C MET A 664 -31.72 -13.51 -67.38
N GLY A 665 -31.26 -12.89 -66.28
CA GLY A 665 -32.04 -11.95 -65.47
C GLY A 665 -31.68 -10.46 -65.61
N PRO A 666 -31.89 -9.65 -64.55
CA PRO A 666 -31.32 -8.31 -64.43
C PRO A 666 -29.80 -8.33 -64.58
N ASN A 667 -29.20 -7.19 -64.96
CA ASN A 667 -27.76 -7.06 -65.17
C ASN A 667 -27.17 -8.06 -66.19
N CYS A 668 -27.99 -8.62 -67.08
CA CYS A 668 -27.56 -9.61 -68.05
C CYS A 668 -27.30 -8.99 -69.43
N TYR A 669 -26.09 -9.13 -69.96
CA TYR A 669 -25.74 -8.74 -71.32
C TYR A 669 -25.90 -9.92 -72.28
N GLN A 670 -26.94 -9.85 -73.12
CA GLN A 670 -27.30 -10.90 -74.08
C GLN A 670 -27.62 -10.30 -75.46
N PRO A 671 -26.61 -9.94 -76.28
CA PRO A 671 -26.82 -9.32 -77.58
C PRO A 671 -27.38 -10.30 -78.63
N SER A 672 -27.16 -11.60 -78.43
CA SER A 672 -27.73 -12.72 -79.21
C SER A 672 -27.42 -14.05 -78.47
N GLY A 673 -27.99 -15.16 -78.94
CA GLY A 673 -27.86 -16.46 -78.26
C GLY A 673 -28.96 -16.69 -77.20
N SER A 674 -28.92 -17.85 -76.54
CA SER A 674 -29.86 -18.22 -75.47
C SER A 674 -29.36 -17.85 -74.07
N THR A 675 -28.04 -17.76 -73.88
CA THR A 675 -27.38 -17.49 -72.59
C THR A 675 -26.62 -16.17 -72.66
N GLY A 676 -26.85 -15.27 -71.69
CA GLY A 676 -26.09 -14.04 -71.52
C GLY A 676 -24.96 -14.16 -70.50
N VAL A 677 -24.22 -13.07 -70.29
CA VAL A 677 -23.21 -12.94 -69.23
C VAL A 677 -23.52 -11.74 -68.33
N LEU A 678 -23.24 -11.86 -67.03
CA LEU A 678 -23.51 -10.78 -66.09
C LEU A 678 -22.62 -9.57 -66.41
N SER A 679 -23.18 -8.38 -66.26
CA SER A 679 -22.59 -7.14 -66.74
C SER A 679 -23.15 -5.93 -66.00
N THR A 680 -22.31 -4.93 -65.76
CA THR A 680 -22.77 -3.62 -65.24
C THR A 680 -23.65 -2.86 -66.25
N SER A 681 -23.73 -3.31 -67.50
CA SER A 681 -24.58 -2.74 -68.57
C SER A 681 -25.27 -3.83 -69.40
N THR A 682 -26.59 -3.74 -69.57
CA THR A 682 -27.35 -4.63 -70.48
C THR A 682 -27.22 -4.23 -71.96
N GLN A 683 -26.66 -3.06 -72.25
CA GLN A 683 -26.59 -2.46 -73.60
C GLN A 683 -25.22 -2.66 -74.28
N SER A 684 -24.18 -2.92 -73.48
CA SER A 684 -22.80 -3.11 -73.91
C SER A 684 -22.09 -4.00 -72.90
N TYR A 685 -21.28 -4.97 -73.32
CA TYR A 685 -20.52 -5.76 -72.36
C TYR A 685 -19.51 -4.88 -71.63
N ASN A 686 -19.72 -4.74 -70.33
CA ASN A 686 -18.73 -4.35 -69.35
C ASN A 686 -18.75 -5.48 -68.32
N PRO A 687 -17.63 -6.11 -67.95
CA PRO A 687 -17.64 -7.13 -66.90
C PRO A 687 -18.43 -6.66 -65.68
N ALA A 688 -19.16 -7.58 -65.04
CA ALA A 688 -19.81 -7.29 -63.77
C ALA A 688 -18.73 -6.84 -62.78
N TYR A 689 -17.73 -7.69 -62.56
CA TYR A 689 -16.52 -7.36 -61.79
C TYR A 689 -15.29 -8.04 -62.40
N GLY A 690 -14.48 -7.24 -63.09
CA GLY A 690 -13.14 -7.62 -63.55
C GLY A 690 -12.05 -7.09 -62.60
N THR A 691 -10.85 -7.64 -62.71
CA THR A 691 -9.71 -7.25 -61.87
C THR A 691 -9.03 -5.95 -62.31
N THR A 692 -8.36 -5.25 -61.39
CA THR A 692 -7.54 -4.06 -61.69
C THR A 692 -6.34 -3.97 -60.72
N THR A 693 -5.36 -3.10 -61.00
CA THR A 693 -4.30 -2.80 -60.03
C THR A 693 -4.86 -2.16 -58.77
N GLY A 694 -4.57 -2.78 -57.63
CA GLY A 694 -5.00 -2.32 -56.32
C GLY A 694 -6.22 -3.12 -55.83
N TRP A 695 -7.16 -2.45 -55.19
CA TRP A 695 -8.40 -3.08 -54.75
C TRP A 695 -9.37 -3.30 -55.92
N ASP A 696 -9.98 -4.47 -56.01
CA ASP A 696 -11.10 -4.73 -56.91
C ASP A 696 -12.22 -5.58 -56.27
N PHE A 697 -13.39 -5.60 -56.90
CA PHE A 697 -14.53 -6.39 -56.42
C PHE A 697 -14.29 -7.90 -56.52
N ALA A 698 -13.40 -8.37 -57.40
CA ALA A 698 -13.19 -9.79 -57.65
C ALA A 698 -12.33 -10.45 -56.55
N THR A 699 -11.36 -9.72 -56.01
CA THR A 699 -10.39 -10.26 -55.04
C THR A 699 -10.14 -9.38 -53.81
N GLY A 700 -10.71 -8.18 -53.75
CA GLY A 700 -10.49 -7.22 -52.68
C GLY A 700 -9.09 -6.61 -52.82
N ILE A 701 -8.31 -6.60 -51.74
CA ILE A 701 -6.87 -6.28 -51.72
C ILE A 701 -6.04 -7.41 -52.42
N GLY A 702 -6.67 -8.48 -52.90
CA GLY A 702 -5.99 -9.67 -53.37
C GLY A 702 -5.58 -10.59 -52.20
N SER A 703 -4.56 -11.41 -52.41
CA SER A 703 -4.16 -12.45 -51.43
C SER A 703 -3.00 -12.04 -50.54
N VAL A 704 -2.75 -12.77 -49.45
CA VAL A 704 -1.80 -12.35 -48.40
C VAL A 704 -0.47 -13.09 -48.42
N ASN A 705 0.63 -12.32 -48.40
CA ASN A 705 1.95 -12.83 -48.01
C ASN A 705 2.02 -12.84 -46.48
N VAL A 706 1.75 -13.99 -45.86
CA VAL A 706 1.54 -14.08 -44.41
C VAL A 706 2.76 -13.64 -43.61
N ALA A 707 3.98 -13.94 -44.03
CA ALA A 707 5.18 -13.45 -43.33
C ALA A 707 5.29 -11.91 -43.36
N ASN A 708 4.94 -11.27 -44.48
CA ASN A 708 5.04 -9.82 -44.63
C ASN A 708 3.90 -9.09 -43.92
N LEU A 709 2.67 -9.61 -43.99
CA LEU A 709 1.53 -9.15 -43.18
C LEU A 709 1.83 -9.30 -41.68
N PHE A 710 2.28 -10.49 -41.26
CA PHE A 710 2.69 -10.76 -39.89
C PHE A 710 3.82 -9.83 -39.44
N ALA A 711 4.83 -9.57 -40.26
CA ALA A 711 5.95 -8.70 -39.90
C ALA A 711 5.50 -7.23 -39.76
N SER A 712 4.71 -6.75 -40.72
CA SER A 712 4.24 -5.35 -40.81
C SER A 712 3.18 -5.01 -39.78
N TRP A 713 2.42 -6.00 -39.28
CA TRP A 713 1.39 -5.78 -38.27
C TRP A 713 1.94 -5.02 -37.04
N PRO A 714 1.29 -3.94 -36.58
CA PRO A 714 1.74 -3.12 -35.45
C PRO A 714 2.08 -3.97 -34.24
N SER A 715 3.37 -3.98 -33.86
CA SER A 715 3.93 -4.94 -32.90
C SER A 715 3.74 -4.55 -31.43
N THR A 716 2.91 -3.53 -31.16
CA THR A 716 2.92 -2.83 -29.89
C THR A 716 1.53 -2.81 -29.25
N ALA A 717 1.23 -3.83 -28.45
CA ALA A 717 0.06 -3.81 -27.58
C ALA A 717 0.12 -2.60 -26.62
N PRO A 718 -0.99 -1.87 -26.41
CA PRO A 718 -1.05 -0.81 -25.40
C PRO A 718 -0.59 -1.34 -24.04
N SER A 719 0.37 -0.65 -23.43
CA SER A 719 1.03 -1.08 -22.20
C SER A 719 1.40 0.13 -21.33
N PHE A 720 1.89 -0.12 -20.11
CA PHE A 720 2.42 0.94 -19.26
C PHE A 720 3.60 0.45 -18.43
N LEU A 721 4.52 1.37 -18.14
CA LEU A 721 5.57 1.19 -17.15
C LEU A 721 5.26 2.03 -15.91
N LEU A 722 5.52 1.47 -14.74
CA LEU A 722 5.55 2.22 -13.49
C LEU A 722 6.99 2.57 -13.13
N SER A 723 7.21 3.77 -12.62
CA SER A 723 8.44 4.15 -11.94
C SER A 723 8.13 4.97 -10.69
N ALA A 724 8.99 4.89 -9.68
CA ALA A 724 8.87 5.65 -8.45
C ALA A 724 10.01 6.67 -8.33
N ALA A 725 9.67 7.92 -8.02
CA ALA A 725 10.63 9.01 -7.89
C ALA A 725 10.40 9.78 -6.57
N PRO A 726 11.26 9.61 -5.55
CA PRO A 726 12.41 8.71 -5.47
C PRO A 726 12.02 7.23 -5.26
N SER A 727 12.88 6.31 -5.71
CA SER A 727 12.73 4.85 -5.57
C SER A 727 13.26 4.27 -4.26
N SER A 728 13.86 5.11 -3.41
CA SER A 728 14.28 4.76 -2.05
C SER A 728 13.77 5.84 -1.08
N LEU A 729 13.18 5.40 0.02
CA LEU A 729 12.53 6.24 1.02
C LEU A 729 12.99 5.87 2.42
N SER A 730 13.36 6.87 3.22
CA SER A 730 13.69 6.69 4.62
C SER A 730 12.91 7.67 5.50
N PHE A 731 12.40 7.16 6.62
CA PHE A 731 11.56 7.91 7.55
C PHE A 731 11.54 7.25 8.94
N THR A 732 11.05 7.95 9.96
CA THR A 732 11.05 7.46 11.34
C THR A 732 9.68 6.93 11.77
N GLN A 733 9.66 6.02 12.74
CA GLN A 733 8.44 5.59 13.43
C GLN A 733 7.59 6.80 13.88
N GLY A 734 6.30 6.77 13.61
CA GLY A 734 5.37 7.87 13.91
C GLY A 734 5.31 8.98 12.85
N THR A 735 6.02 8.85 11.72
CA THR A 735 6.00 9.83 10.61
C THR A 735 5.44 9.23 9.32
N HIS A 736 5.27 10.06 8.29
CA HIS A 736 4.87 9.66 6.95
C HIS A 736 5.84 10.22 5.91
N VAL A 737 5.89 9.58 4.74
CA VAL A 737 6.70 9.99 3.60
C VAL A 737 5.93 9.74 2.30
N THR A 738 6.17 10.56 1.27
CA THR A 738 5.48 10.51 -0.02
C THR A 738 6.47 10.27 -1.16
N THR A 739 6.08 9.48 -2.16
CA THR A 739 6.80 9.35 -3.44
C THR A 739 5.82 9.42 -4.61
N ALA A 740 6.25 10.00 -5.73
CA ALA A 740 5.44 10.03 -6.94
C ALA A 740 5.64 8.72 -7.72
N ILE A 741 4.53 8.00 -7.96
CA ILE A 741 4.48 6.88 -8.90
C ILE A 741 4.10 7.46 -10.25
N THR A 742 5.05 7.44 -11.20
CA THR A 742 4.83 7.88 -12.57
C THR A 742 4.34 6.71 -13.41
N VAL A 743 3.29 6.95 -14.19
CA VAL A 743 2.79 6.06 -15.23
C VAL A 743 3.36 6.53 -16.57
N THR A 744 4.24 5.74 -17.16
CA THR A 744 4.66 5.94 -18.56
C THR A 744 3.75 5.12 -19.45
N GLN A 745 2.83 5.79 -20.15
CA GLN A 745 1.98 5.18 -21.16
C GLN A 745 2.84 4.72 -22.35
N GLN A 746 2.60 3.53 -22.86
CA GLN A 746 3.26 2.99 -24.04
C GLN A 746 2.21 2.60 -25.09
N ASN A 747 2.56 2.73 -26.36
CA ASN A 747 1.85 2.09 -27.46
C ASN A 747 0.36 2.49 -27.51
N GLY A 748 0.06 3.80 -27.36
CA GLY A 748 -1.29 4.34 -27.34
C GLY A 748 -2.10 4.16 -26.04
N PHE A 749 -1.56 3.53 -24.98
CA PHE A 749 -2.34 3.22 -23.77
C PHE A 749 -2.80 4.45 -22.97
N GLY A 750 -4.04 4.91 -23.14
CA GLY A 750 -4.65 6.05 -22.44
C GLY A 750 -4.90 5.96 -20.91
N GLY A 751 -4.21 5.07 -20.18
CA GLY A 751 -3.78 5.35 -18.80
C GLY A 751 -4.52 4.71 -17.60
N LYS A 752 -5.79 4.32 -17.66
CA LYS A 752 -6.64 3.81 -16.53
C LYS A 752 -6.08 2.72 -15.58
N ILE A 753 -5.16 3.04 -14.67
CA ILE A 753 -4.50 2.06 -13.79
C ILE A 753 -4.97 2.12 -12.33
N ASN A 754 -5.39 0.99 -11.79
CA ASN A 754 -5.52 0.76 -10.36
C ASN A 754 -4.15 0.45 -9.75
N LEU A 755 -3.73 1.20 -8.74
CA LEU A 755 -2.46 0.99 -8.03
C LEU A 755 -2.70 0.23 -6.72
N SER A 756 -1.83 -0.74 -6.45
CA SER A 756 -1.80 -1.55 -5.24
C SER A 756 -0.36 -1.71 -4.74
N VAL A 757 -0.18 -2.13 -3.49
CA VAL A 757 1.14 -2.26 -2.88
C VAL A 757 1.21 -3.49 -1.98
N SER A 758 2.36 -4.16 -2.00
CA SER A 758 2.65 -5.35 -1.20
C SER A 758 4.06 -5.32 -0.62
N GLY A 759 4.33 -6.13 0.42
CA GLY A 759 5.65 -6.17 1.08
C GLY A 759 5.89 -5.09 2.14
N LEU A 760 4.85 -4.40 2.62
CA LEU A 760 4.97 -3.40 3.69
C LEU A 760 5.43 -4.01 5.03
N PRO A 761 6.36 -3.38 5.77
CA PRO A 761 6.69 -3.76 7.14
C PRO A 761 5.47 -3.70 8.07
N SER A 762 5.45 -4.50 9.14
CA SER A 762 4.35 -4.45 10.11
C SER A 762 4.26 -3.06 10.76
N GLY A 763 3.05 -2.52 10.89
CA GLY A 763 2.82 -1.17 11.39
C GLY A 763 3.06 -0.04 10.37
N VAL A 764 3.39 -0.35 9.11
CA VAL A 764 3.36 0.61 7.99
C VAL A 764 2.06 0.47 7.19
N THR A 765 1.40 1.58 6.89
CA THR A 765 0.25 1.65 5.99
C THR A 765 0.57 2.48 4.75
N ALA A 766 -0.24 2.31 3.70
CA ALA A 766 -0.06 2.97 2.42
C ALA A 766 -1.38 3.52 1.87
N SER A 767 -1.31 4.60 1.11
CA SER A 767 -2.44 5.17 0.36
C SER A 767 -1.94 5.80 -0.94
N PHE A 768 -2.77 5.75 -1.98
CA PHE A 768 -2.49 6.31 -3.30
C PHE A 768 -3.49 7.45 -3.59
N THR A 769 -3.03 8.58 -4.13
CA THR A 769 -3.90 9.68 -4.55
C THR A 769 -3.35 10.35 -5.82
N PRO A 770 -4.11 10.40 -6.93
CA PRO A 770 -5.36 9.68 -7.20
C PRO A 770 -5.16 8.17 -7.39
N ASN A 771 -6.18 7.37 -7.12
CA ASN A 771 -6.24 5.96 -7.50
C ASN A 771 -7.69 5.63 -7.91
N PRO A 772 -7.99 5.23 -9.17
CA PRO A 772 -7.06 4.98 -10.28
C PRO A 772 -6.29 6.22 -10.76
N ALA A 773 -5.12 6.01 -11.36
CA ALA A 773 -4.25 7.05 -11.93
C ALA A 773 -4.04 6.85 -13.43
N THR A 774 -3.79 7.93 -14.18
CA THR A 774 -3.53 7.90 -15.64
C THR A 774 -2.10 8.27 -16.03
N THR A 775 -1.44 9.12 -15.24
CA THR A 775 -0.11 9.68 -15.52
C THR A 775 0.77 9.74 -14.26
N SER A 776 0.19 10.04 -13.10
CA SER A 776 0.88 9.93 -11.82
C SER A 776 -0.09 9.72 -10.64
N SER A 777 0.43 9.11 -9.56
CA SER A 777 -0.20 9.06 -8.24
C SER A 777 0.87 9.32 -7.17
N ASP A 778 0.52 10.09 -6.14
CA ASP A 778 1.31 10.15 -4.92
C ASP A 778 1.03 8.90 -4.07
N LEU A 779 2.08 8.16 -3.72
CA LEU A 779 2.07 7.07 -2.74
C LEU A 779 2.51 7.66 -1.39
N THR A 780 1.59 7.73 -0.43
CA THR A 780 1.87 8.12 0.96
C THR A 780 2.02 6.87 1.83
N LEU A 781 3.18 6.72 2.45
CA LEU A 781 3.51 5.66 3.42
C LEU A 781 3.54 6.23 4.82
N THR A 782 2.84 5.62 5.77
CA THR A 782 2.75 6.07 7.17
C THR A 782 3.22 4.96 8.12
N ALA A 783 4.18 5.26 9.00
CA ALA A 783 4.68 4.32 10.00
C ALA A 783 4.08 4.63 11.37
N SER A 784 3.50 3.63 12.04
CA SER A 784 3.10 3.77 13.44
C SER A 784 4.32 4.01 14.35
N SER A 785 4.06 4.41 15.60
CA SER A 785 5.08 4.49 16.66
C SER A 785 5.65 3.11 17.08
N THR A 786 5.18 2.02 16.47
CA THR A 786 5.60 0.64 16.73
C THR A 786 5.96 -0.12 15.45
N ALA A 787 6.10 0.57 14.32
CA ALA A 787 6.38 -0.05 13.03
C ALA A 787 7.72 -0.80 13.03
N ALA A 788 7.78 -1.96 12.37
CA ALA A 788 8.99 -2.75 12.26
C ALA A 788 10.12 -1.95 11.59
N THR A 789 11.28 -1.94 12.23
CA THR A 789 12.45 -1.13 11.84
C THR A 789 13.40 -1.91 10.94
N GLY A 790 14.05 -1.21 10.02
CA GLY A 790 14.98 -1.78 9.05
C GLY A 790 14.56 -1.50 7.61
N ASP A 791 15.28 -2.11 6.68
CA ASP A 791 15.05 -1.98 5.24
C ASP A 791 14.11 -3.08 4.74
N ALA A 792 13.14 -2.70 3.91
CA ALA A 792 12.23 -3.62 3.22
C ALA A 792 12.06 -3.23 1.75
N THR A 793 11.95 -4.24 0.88
CA THR A 793 11.55 -4.03 -0.53
C THR A 793 10.04 -4.09 -0.62
N VAL A 794 9.43 -2.98 -1.03
CA VAL A 794 7.99 -2.84 -1.20
C VAL A 794 7.69 -2.82 -2.71
N THR A 795 6.72 -3.61 -3.16
CA THR A 795 6.37 -3.71 -4.59
C THR A 795 5.07 -2.98 -4.84
N ILE A 796 5.11 -1.97 -5.71
CA ILE A 796 3.92 -1.33 -6.27
C ILE A 796 3.52 -2.12 -7.52
N THR A 797 2.25 -2.50 -7.61
CA THR A 797 1.67 -3.18 -8.77
C THR A 797 0.50 -2.36 -9.30
N GLY A 798 0.57 -1.97 -10.56
CA GLY A 798 -0.53 -1.35 -11.30
C GLY A 798 -1.23 -2.38 -12.18
N THR A 799 -2.57 -2.32 -12.23
CA THR A 799 -3.40 -3.14 -13.12
C THR A 799 -4.42 -2.31 -13.90
N SER A 800 -4.65 -2.68 -15.16
CA SER A 800 -5.66 -2.08 -16.04
C SER A 800 -6.18 -3.14 -17.00
N GLY A 801 -7.38 -3.67 -16.74
CA GLY A 801 -7.87 -4.87 -17.43
C GLY A 801 -6.91 -6.05 -17.21
N GLY A 802 -6.47 -6.72 -18.28
CA GLY A 802 -5.45 -7.77 -18.22
C GLY A 802 -4.00 -7.29 -18.09
N LEU A 803 -3.73 -5.99 -18.25
CA LEU A 803 -2.37 -5.44 -18.22
C LEU A 803 -1.89 -5.26 -16.78
N THR A 804 -0.67 -5.73 -16.49
CA THR A 804 -0.01 -5.60 -15.18
C THR A 804 1.41 -5.08 -15.35
N SER A 805 1.80 -4.12 -14.52
CA SER A 805 3.16 -3.59 -14.45
C SER A 805 3.54 -3.33 -13.00
N SER A 806 4.80 -3.55 -12.62
CA SER A 806 5.24 -3.39 -11.23
C SER A 806 6.60 -2.69 -11.14
N THR A 807 6.78 -1.95 -10.04
CA THR A 807 8.05 -1.28 -9.72
C THR A 807 8.36 -1.47 -8.23
N PRO A 808 9.57 -1.91 -7.86
CA PRO A 808 9.98 -1.98 -6.47
C PRO A 808 10.44 -0.61 -5.95
N ILE A 809 10.24 -0.38 -4.65
CA ILE A 809 10.91 0.69 -3.89
C ILE A 809 11.59 0.10 -2.65
N THR A 810 12.68 0.71 -2.23
CA THR A 810 13.32 0.38 -0.94
C THR A 810 12.79 1.31 0.14
N LEU A 811 12.34 0.76 1.26
CA LEU A 811 11.76 1.48 2.39
C LEU A 811 12.57 1.22 3.67
N SER A 812 13.15 2.26 4.23
CA SER A 812 13.93 2.21 5.48
C SER A 812 13.16 2.86 6.63
N VAL A 813 12.64 2.05 7.56
CA VAL A 813 11.95 2.54 8.78
C VAL A 813 12.96 2.63 9.92
N THR A 814 13.16 3.84 10.45
CA THR A 814 14.14 4.14 11.50
C THR A 814 13.48 4.56 12.82
N VAL A 815 14.22 4.48 13.92
CA VAL A 815 13.77 4.91 15.26
C VAL A 815 14.11 6.38 15.50
N VAL A 816 13.30 7.06 16.33
CA VAL A 816 13.63 8.39 16.84
C VAL A 816 14.81 8.26 17.82
N GLY A 817 15.83 9.11 17.65
CA GLY A 817 17.00 9.14 18.53
C GLY A 817 16.64 9.53 19.96
N ASN A 818 17.29 8.91 20.95
CA ASN A 818 17.07 9.14 22.38
C ASN A 818 18.41 9.30 23.13
N PHE A 819 18.41 9.69 24.40
CA PHE A 819 19.62 9.70 25.24
C PHE A 819 19.30 9.24 26.66
N ALA A 820 20.30 8.68 27.35
CA ALA A 820 20.24 8.40 28.78
C ALA A 820 21.17 9.35 29.56
N LEU A 821 20.79 9.70 30.79
CA LEU A 821 21.64 10.46 31.72
C LEU A 821 22.12 9.56 32.85
N SER A 822 23.39 9.71 33.22
CA SER A 822 23.95 9.08 34.43
C SER A 822 24.91 10.02 35.15
N ALA A 823 25.02 9.84 36.46
CA ALA A 823 25.84 10.64 37.37
C ALA A 823 26.33 9.76 38.54
N SER A 824 27.34 10.23 39.29
CA SER A 824 27.74 9.55 40.53
C SER A 824 26.61 9.65 41.58
N PRO A 825 26.16 8.55 42.20
CA PRO A 825 24.96 8.58 43.05
C PRO A 825 25.15 9.31 44.38
N SER A 826 26.39 9.47 44.85
CA SER A 826 26.72 10.21 46.07
C SER A 826 28.02 11.01 45.95
N LEU A 827 28.07 12.15 46.63
CA LEU A 827 29.22 13.05 46.73
C LEU A 827 29.31 13.59 48.17
N SER A 828 30.53 13.90 48.62
CA SER A 828 30.72 14.59 49.91
C SER A 828 31.64 15.80 49.77
N ILE A 829 31.32 16.85 50.51
CA ILE A 829 31.98 18.15 50.48
C ILE A 829 32.08 18.68 51.91
N THR A 830 33.11 19.47 52.21
CA THR A 830 33.23 20.16 53.52
C THR A 830 32.91 21.63 53.30
N GLN A 831 32.32 22.30 54.30
CA GLN A 831 32.12 23.75 54.29
C GLN A 831 33.41 24.48 53.87
N GLY A 832 33.32 25.35 52.86
CA GLY A 832 34.43 26.11 52.30
C GLY A 832 35.20 25.42 51.15
N THR A 833 34.82 24.21 50.72
CA THR A 833 35.50 23.51 49.61
C THR A 833 34.60 23.32 48.37
N LYS A 834 35.09 22.58 47.37
CA LYS A 834 34.36 22.20 46.15
C LYS A 834 34.56 20.72 45.83
N VAL A 835 33.58 20.08 45.21
CA VAL A 835 33.63 18.70 44.71
C VAL A 835 33.12 18.64 43.28
N THR A 836 33.61 17.69 42.49
CA THR A 836 33.23 17.50 41.08
C THR A 836 32.71 16.09 40.81
N SER A 837 31.78 15.95 39.87
CA SER A 837 31.29 14.68 39.34
C SER A 837 31.10 14.78 37.83
N THR A 838 31.19 13.66 37.12
CA THR A 838 30.92 13.61 35.69
C THR A 838 29.46 13.21 35.45
N ILE A 839 28.74 14.02 34.69
CA ILE A 839 27.44 13.69 34.12
C ILE A 839 27.69 13.14 32.72
N THR A 840 27.22 11.93 32.44
CA THR A 840 27.34 11.29 31.12
C THR A 840 26.00 11.33 30.43
N VAL A 841 25.99 11.86 29.21
CA VAL A 841 24.92 11.75 28.23
C VAL A 841 25.31 10.58 27.32
N THR A 842 24.53 9.49 27.35
CA THR A 842 24.76 8.34 26.46
C THR A 842 23.77 8.44 25.30
N PRO A 843 24.21 8.77 24.07
CA PRO A 843 23.37 8.68 22.89
C PRO A 843 22.83 7.27 22.68
N GLN A 844 21.56 7.19 22.29
CA GLN A 844 20.88 5.97 21.88
C GLN A 844 20.26 6.22 20.51
N ASN A 845 20.17 5.18 19.67
CA ASN A 845 19.41 5.22 18.42
C ASN A 845 19.79 6.37 17.47
N GLY A 846 21.09 6.71 17.38
CA GLY A 846 21.60 7.75 16.46
C GLY A 846 21.40 9.21 16.92
N PHE A 847 21.04 9.45 18.18
CA PHE A 847 20.86 10.82 18.70
C PHE A 847 22.15 11.65 18.66
N ALA A 848 22.19 12.68 17.80
CA ALA A 848 23.36 13.55 17.61
C ALA A 848 23.18 14.98 18.18
N THR A 849 22.05 15.28 18.84
CA THR A 849 21.75 16.63 19.35
C THR A 849 22.44 16.89 20.69
N SER A 850 22.90 18.12 20.93
CA SER A 850 23.45 18.50 22.24
C SER A 850 22.37 18.62 23.32
N VAL A 851 22.64 18.08 24.50
CA VAL A 851 21.78 18.12 25.69
C VAL A 851 22.21 19.27 26.62
N SER A 852 21.26 20.12 26.99
CA SER A 852 21.42 21.19 27.98
C SER A 852 21.13 20.65 29.38
N LEU A 853 22.06 20.83 30.32
CA LEU A 853 21.98 20.33 31.70
C LEU A 853 21.63 21.44 32.70
N SER A 854 20.88 21.08 33.74
CA SER A 854 20.54 21.95 34.87
C SER A 854 20.48 21.17 36.17
N ALA A 855 20.58 21.85 37.33
CA ALA A 855 20.52 21.25 38.65
C ALA A 855 19.47 21.95 39.52
N SER A 856 18.67 21.18 40.26
CA SER A 856 17.69 21.65 41.24
C SER A 856 17.80 20.87 42.55
N GLY A 857 17.25 21.41 43.65
CA GLY A 857 17.38 20.82 44.99
C GLY A 857 18.67 21.19 45.74
N LEU A 858 19.38 22.23 45.32
CA LEU A 858 20.57 22.74 46.01
C LEU A 858 20.19 23.38 47.36
N THR A 859 21.05 23.21 48.37
CA THR A 859 20.85 23.78 49.71
C THR A 859 21.46 25.16 49.88
N SER A 860 21.04 25.86 50.93
CA SER A 860 21.56 27.18 51.27
C SER A 860 23.09 27.14 51.45
N GLY A 861 23.77 27.98 50.68
CA GLY A 861 25.23 28.04 50.64
C GLY A 861 25.91 27.01 49.73
N VAL A 862 25.17 26.25 48.91
CA VAL A 862 25.70 25.36 47.85
C VAL A 862 25.31 25.86 46.46
N SER A 863 26.25 25.90 45.52
CA SER A 863 26.01 26.22 44.11
C SER A 863 26.50 25.12 43.16
N ALA A 864 25.85 25.00 41.99
CA ALA A 864 26.20 24.05 40.94
C ALA A 864 26.61 24.77 39.64
N ALA A 865 27.58 24.22 38.92
CA ALA A 865 27.97 24.64 37.57
C ALA A 865 28.28 23.41 36.70
N PHE A 866 28.05 23.52 35.39
CA PHE A 866 28.30 22.47 34.40
C PHE A 866 29.26 22.98 33.32
N SER A 867 30.21 22.16 32.89
CA SER A 867 31.09 22.49 31.76
C SER A 867 31.61 21.20 31.07
N PRO A 868 31.52 21.09 29.73
CA PRO A 868 30.76 21.95 28.82
C PRO A 868 29.24 21.77 29.01
N ASN A 869 28.47 22.82 28.79
CA ASN A 869 27.00 22.78 28.81
C ASN A 869 26.44 23.79 27.79
N PRO A 870 25.72 23.36 26.73
CA PRO A 870 25.29 21.99 26.40
C PRO A 870 26.43 21.00 26.09
N THR A 871 26.13 19.70 26.07
CA THR A 871 27.09 18.63 25.73
C THR A 871 26.43 17.49 24.94
N THR A 872 27.20 16.78 24.12
CA THR A 872 26.77 15.58 23.36
C THR A 872 27.21 14.25 23.98
N ALA A 873 28.09 14.28 25.00
CA ALA A 873 28.66 13.06 25.58
C ALA A 873 28.87 13.14 27.10
N SER A 874 29.51 14.19 27.61
CA SER A 874 29.69 14.36 29.06
C SER A 874 29.93 15.82 29.48
N SER A 875 29.65 16.11 30.76
CA SER A 875 29.85 17.41 31.39
C SER A 875 30.33 17.22 32.82
N THR A 876 31.28 18.02 33.27
CA THR A 876 31.66 18.08 34.68
C THR A 876 30.68 18.95 35.47
N LEU A 877 29.94 18.34 36.40
CA LEU A 877 29.21 19.03 37.46
C LEU A 877 30.21 19.43 38.55
N THR A 878 30.29 20.72 38.86
CA THR A 878 31.04 21.27 40.00
C THR A 878 30.05 21.77 41.06
N LEU A 879 30.17 21.26 42.28
CA LEU A 879 29.42 21.71 43.45
C LEU A 879 30.35 22.44 44.41
N THR A 880 29.97 23.65 44.85
CA THR A 880 30.78 24.48 45.77
C THR A 880 29.99 24.77 47.03
N ALA A 881 30.58 24.53 48.21
CA ALA A 881 29.95 24.80 49.50
C ALA A 881 30.65 25.98 50.19
N THR A 882 29.90 27.01 50.55
CA THR A 882 30.39 28.13 51.37
C THR A 882 30.75 27.69 52.80
N SER A 883 31.48 28.53 53.55
CA SER A 883 31.84 28.26 54.95
C SER A 883 30.63 28.07 55.88
N ASN A 884 29.47 28.58 55.48
CA ASN A 884 28.22 28.55 56.25
C ASN A 884 27.16 27.65 55.59
N ALA A 885 27.54 26.83 54.60
CA ALA A 885 26.62 25.94 53.89
C ALA A 885 25.93 24.98 54.87
N THR A 886 24.63 24.73 54.67
CA THR A 886 23.86 23.86 55.57
C THR A 886 24.43 22.44 55.56
N THR A 887 24.85 21.95 56.74
CA THR A 887 25.39 20.59 56.90
C THR A 887 24.29 19.54 56.89
N GLY A 888 24.55 18.38 56.28
CA GLY A 888 23.57 17.30 56.10
C GLY A 888 23.65 16.66 54.71
N THR A 889 22.76 15.71 54.44
CA THR A 889 22.67 15.00 53.14
C THR A 889 21.44 15.43 52.37
N PHE A 890 21.61 15.80 51.10
CA PHE A 890 20.56 16.40 50.28
C PHE A 890 20.52 15.82 48.86
N PRO A 891 19.33 15.48 48.31
CA PRO A 891 19.19 15.01 46.94
C PRO A 891 19.17 16.19 45.95
N ILE A 892 20.09 16.18 44.98
CA ILE A 892 20.16 17.11 43.86
C ILE A 892 19.62 16.39 42.62
N THR A 893 18.67 17.00 41.92
CA THR A 893 18.16 16.48 40.64
C THR A 893 18.87 17.19 39.49
N ILE A 894 19.44 16.40 38.58
CA ILE A 894 20.07 16.85 37.34
C ILE A 894 19.10 16.57 36.20
N THR A 895 18.70 17.62 35.48
CA THR A 895 17.77 17.52 34.34
C THR A 895 18.52 17.85 33.05
N GLY A 896 18.43 16.97 32.05
CA GLY A 896 18.96 17.19 30.72
C GLY A 896 17.86 17.29 29.67
N VAL A 897 17.95 18.29 28.80
CA VAL A 897 16.97 18.58 27.73
C VAL A 897 17.68 18.70 26.38
N GLY A 898 17.22 17.95 25.36
CA GLY A 898 17.78 18.02 24.01
C GLY A 898 16.91 17.28 22.99
N GLY A 899 16.81 17.79 21.76
CA GLY A 899 16.02 17.15 20.68
C GLY A 899 14.53 16.94 20.99
N GLY A 900 13.95 17.78 21.86
CA GLY A 900 12.56 17.64 22.32
C GLY A 900 12.34 16.63 23.47
N LEU A 901 13.39 15.97 23.93
CA LEU A 901 13.35 14.97 25.01
C LEU A 901 13.93 15.54 26.31
N THR A 902 13.41 15.05 27.45
CA THR A 902 13.82 15.44 28.81
C THR A 902 14.05 14.21 29.67
N HIS A 903 15.22 14.11 30.31
CA HIS A 903 15.57 13.03 31.24
C HIS A 903 16.15 13.58 32.54
N ASN A 904 16.10 12.79 33.61
CA ASN A 904 16.57 13.16 34.95
C ASN A 904 17.54 12.13 35.54
N ALA A 905 18.50 12.58 36.34
CA ALA A 905 19.36 11.77 37.20
C ALA A 905 19.47 12.41 38.60
N THR A 906 19.75 11.64 39.65
CA THR A 906 19.83 12.13 41.03
C THR A 906 21.20 11.92 41.67
N VAL A 907 21.66 12.90 42.43
CA VAL A 907 22.97 12.91 43.12
C VAL A 907 22.75 13.27 44.59
N SER A 908 23.19 12.43 45.52
CA SER A 908 23.10 12.71 46.96
C SER A 908 24.35 13.45 47.45
N LEU A 909 24.23 14.72 47.85
CA LEU A 909 25.34 15.52 48.37
C LEU A 909 25.34 15.56 49.89
N THR A 910 26.44 15.13 50.52
CA THR A 910 26.67 15.25 51.98
C THR A 910 27.63 16.40 52.30
N VAL A 911 27.15 17.43 53.00
CA VAL A 911 27.92 18.61 53.44
C VAL A 911 28.36 18.45 54.90
N ASN A 912 29.69 18.43 55.13
CA ASN A 912 30.32 18.25 56.44
C ASN A 912 30.77 19.57 57.09
N ALA A 913 30.77 19.61 58.43
CA ALA A 913 31.22 20.77 59.21
C ALA A 913 32.76 20.92 59.24
N GLY A 914 33.24 22.17 59.39
CA GLY A 914 34.67 22.49 59.51
C GLY A 914 35.29 22.32 60.91
N PRO A 915 36.63 22.51 61.04
CA PRO A 915 37.40 22.36 62.30
C PRO A 915 36.97 23.29 63.46
N ASN A 916 37.02 22.82 64.72
CA ASN A 916 36.62 23.57 65.93
C ASN A 916 37.36 23.12 67.22
N PHE A 917 37.16 23.75 68.39
CA PHE A 917 37.70 23.27 69.68
C PHE A 917 36.83 23.64 70.90
N THR A 918 37.13 23.06 72.07
CA THR A 918 36.57 23.44 73.39
C THR A 918 37.65 23.57 74.46
N ILE A 919 37.35 24.20 75.61
CA ILE A 919 38.27 24.30 76.77
C ILE A 919 37.56 24.01 78.11
N SER A 920 38.30 23.52 79.11
CA SER A 920 37.82 23.26 80.49
C SER A 920 38.95 23.44 81.53
N ALA A 921 38.62 23.62 82.81
CA ALA A 921 39.61 23.83 83.90
C ALA A 921 39.40 22.87 85.09
N SER A 922 40.48 22.35 85.67
CA SER A 922 40.44 21.41 86.82
C SER A 922 41.69 21.48 87.72
N PRO A 923 41.55 21.63 89.05
CA PRO A 923 40.29 21.80 89.79
C PRO A 923 39.61 23.14 89.46
N GLY A 924 38.28 23.13 89.41
CA GLY A 924 37.46 24.32 89.15
C GLY A 924 37.31 25.28 90.34
N SER A 925 37.95 24.97 91.48
CA SER A 925 37.95 25.80 92.69
C SER A 925 39.28 25.70 93.43
N LEU A 926 39.80 26.82 93.95
CA LEU A 926 41.08 26.95 94.64
C LEU A 926 40.91 27.76 95.93
N ASN A 927 41.51 27.29 97.03
CA ASN A 927 41.65 28.03 98.28
C ASN A 927 43.13 28.37 98.50
N VAL A 928 43.46 29.65 98.64
CA VAL A 928 44.85 30.15 98.69
C VAL A 928 45.00 31.12 99.86
N THR A 929 45.75 30.75 100.89
CA THR A 929 46.04 31.63 102.03
C THR A 929 46.87 32.84 101.57
N GLN A 930 46.73 34.01 102.21
CA GLN A 930 47.57 35.17 101.96
C GLN A 930 49.06 34.80 102.02
N GLY A 931 49.82 35.20 100.99
CA GLY A 931 51.24 34.87 100.83
C GLY A 931 51.54 33.50 100.18
N THR A 932 50.54 32.79 99.65
CA THR A 932 50.70 31.46 99.02
C THR A 932 50.21 31.42 97.56
N THR A 933 50.26 30.25 96.92
CA THR A 933 49.87 30.07 95.51
C THR A 933 48.97 28.83 95.34
N GLY A 934 48.12 28.83 94.31
CA GLY A 934 47.29 27.69 93.91
C GLY A 934 47.30 27.48 92.40
N THR A 935 47.02 26.27 91.92
CA THR A 935 47.12 25.92 90.49
C THR A 935 45.92 25.11 89.97
N SER A 936 45.51 25.38 88.73
CA SER A 936 44.44 24.67 88.00
C SER A 936 44.91 24.35 86.58
N ASN A 937 44.66 23.14 86.07
CA ASN A 937 45.03 22.76 84.71
C ASN A 937 43.87 23.04 83.74
N VAL A 938 44.16 23.76 82.66
CA VAL A 938 43.20 24.12 81.60
C VAL A 938 43.44 23.24 80.38
N THR A 939 42.48 22.39 80.04
CA THR A 939 42.55 21.46 78.90
C THR A 939 41.90 22.08 77.66
N VAL A 940 42.50 21.84 76.50
CA VAL A 940 42.01 22.19 75.16
C VAL A 940 41.66 20.89 74.43
N THR A 941 40.43 20.76 73.93
CA THR A 941 39.96 19.57 73.22
C THR A 941 39.63 19.91 71.76
N PRO A 942 40.41 19.43 70.77
CA PRO A 942 40.10 19.62 69.36
C PRO A 942 38.82 18.91 68.90
N GLN A 943 38.17 19.45 67.86
CA GLN A 943 36.98 18.91 67.20
C GLN A 943 37.13 19.03 65.68
N ASN A 944 36.49 18.13 64.92
CA ASN A 944 36.40 18.17 63.46
C ASN A 944 37.74 18.35 62.71
N GLY A 945 38.82 17.73 63.22
CA GLY A 945 40.16 17.81 62.61
C GLY A 945 40.96 19.08 62.92
N PHE A 946 40.55 19.86 63.93
CA PHE A 946 41.33 21.03 64.39
C PHE A 946 42.71 20.62 64.93
N SER A 947 43.73 21.39 64.55
CA SER A 947 45.14 21.17 64.94
C SER A 947 45.85 22.48 65.33
N GLY A 948 45.11 23.58 65.47
CA GLY A 948 45.66 24.89 65.81
C GLY A 948 46.04 25.04 67.29
N THR A 949 46.89 26.01 67.59
CA THR A 949 47.21 26.43 68.95
C THR A 949 46.14 27.37 69.52
N VAL A 950 45.80 27.25 70.80
CA VAL A 950 44.81 28.09 71.49
C VAL A 950 45.52 29.00 72.50
N SER A 951 45.36 30.32 72.34
CA SER A 951 45.92 31.33 73.24
C SER A 951 44.97 31.58 74.41
N LEU A 952 45.47 31.46 75.65
CA LEU A 952 44.69 31.51 76.88
C LEU A 952 44.88 32.84 77.64
N SER A 953 43.84 33.33 78.31
CA SER A 953 43.87 34.52 79.17
C SER A 953 42.89 34.39 80.34
N ALA A 954 43.21 34.98 81.51
CA ALA A 954 42.33 34.99 82.67
C ALA A 954 41.89 36.42 83.05
N SER A 955 40.69 36.57 83.61
CA SER A 955 40.13 37.85 84.08
C SER A 955 39.25 37.65 85.34
N GLY A 956 39.01 38.71 86.10
CA GLY A 956 38.19 38.67 87.32
C GLY A 956 38.94 38.28 88.62
N LEU A 957 40.21 38.67 88.76
CA LEU A 957 41.03 38.35 89.93
C LEU A 957 40.89 39.40 91.06
N PRO A 958 41.06 39.02 92.35
CA PRO A 958 41.09 39.97 93.46
C PRO A 958 42.33 40.86 93.45
N ASN A 959 42.24 42.06 94.03
CA ASN A 959 43.40 42.91 94.26
C ASN A 959 44.44 42.19 95.14
N GLY A 960 45.68 42.16 94.67
CA GLY A 960 46.80 41.42 95.29
C GLY A 960 46.95 39.97 94.80
N VAL A 961 46.18 39.53 93.79
CA VAL A 961 46.37 38.23 93.13
C VAL A 961 46.81 38.42 91.67
N THR A 962 47.85 37.70 91.26
CA THR A 962 48.31 37.63 89.85
C THR A 962 48.15 36.23 89.28
N PHE A 963 48.19 36.11 87.93
CA PHE A 963 48.11 34.82 87.25
C PHE A 963 49.21 34.59 86.21
N LEU A 964 49.45 33.32 85.91
CA LEU A 964 50.32 32.85 84.83
C LEU A 964 49.71 31.61 84.19
N PHE A 965 49.86 31.45 82.87
CA PHE A 965 49.59 30.21 82.14
C PHE A 965 50.89 29.62 81.59
N ASN A 966 51.11 28.32 81.71
CA ASN A 966 52.27 27.64 81.14
C ASN A 966 51.94 26.21 80.68
N PRO A 967 52.13 25.83 79.41
CA PRO A 967 52.50 26.70 78.27
C PRO A 967 51.32 27.59 77.82
N ASN A 968 51.60 28.72 77.18
CA ASN A 968 50.58 29.57 76.56
C ASN A 968 51.17 30.28 75.32
N PRO A 969 50.67 30.07 74.08
CA PRO A 969 49.51 29.23 73.70
C PRO A 969 49.66 27.74 74.01
N ALA A 970 48.55 27.01 74.02
CA ALA A 970 48.49 25.57 74.29
C ALA A 970 47.77 24.80 73.16
N THR A 971 48.22 23.57 72.89
CA THR A 971 47.59 22.64 71.94
C THR A 971 46.69 21.60 72.61
N ALA A 972 46.96 21.26 73.88
CA ALA A 972 46.26 20.22 74.63
C ALA A 972 45.98 20.59 76.10
N SER A 973 46.93 21.21 76.81
CA SER A 973 46.68 21.74 78.16
C SER A 973 47.65 22.85 78.58
N SER A 974 47.28 23.61 79.61
CA SER A 974 48.05 24.71 80.20
C SER A 974 47.77 24.83 81.69
N THR A 975 48.80 24.92 82.52
CA THR A 975 48.63 25.15 83.96
C THR A 975 48.43 26.64 84.23
N LEU A 976 47.26 26.99 84.77
CA LEU A 976 46.94 28.27 85.39
C LEU A 976 47.46 28.30 86.83
N THR A 977 48.42 29.18 87.12
CA THR A 977 48.90 29.47 88.48
C THR A 977 48.31 30.79 88.96
N LEU A 978 47.75 30.82 90.17
CA LEU A 978 47.24 31.99 90.86
C LEU A 978 48.10 32.26 92.11
N ILE A 979 48.62 33.49 92.24
CA ILE A 979 49.59 33.88 93.26
C ILE A 979 48.97 34.97 94.13
N ALA A 980 48.75 34.70 95.42
CA ALA A 980 48.18 35.66 96.38
C ALA A 980 49.29 36.30 97.22
N SER A 981 49.42 37.63 97.18
CA SER A 981 50.32 38.37 98.07
C SER A 981 49.93 38.22 99.55
N SER A 982 50.84 38.57 100.46
CA SER A 982 50.54 38.65 101.90
C SER A 982 49.48 39.71 102.26
N THR A 983 49.16 40.60 101.34
CA THR A 983 48.12 41.63 101.44
C THR A 983 46.92 41.37 100.52
N ALA A 984 46.83 40.18 99.91
CA ALA A 984 45.78 39.86 98.95
C ALA A 984 44.39 39.97 99.59
N THR A 985 43.44 40.54 98.85
CA THR A 985 42.07 40.76 99.34
C THR A 985 41.42 39.42 99.66
N THR A 986 41.04 39.21 100.93
CA THR A 986 40.38 37.99 101.38
C THR A 986 38.93 37.93 100.91
N GLY A 987 38.44 36.73 100.63
CA GLY A 987 37.11 36.49 100.05
C GLY A 987 37.15 35.58 98.82
N THR A 988 35.99 35.31 98.22
CA THR A 988 35.82 34.36 97.11
C THR A 988 35.36 35.07 95.83
N VAL A 989 36.00 34.78 94.70
CA VAL A 989 35.65 35.32 93.36
C VAL A 989 35.66 34.24 92.28
N THR A 990 35.08 34.54 91.12
CA THR A 990 35.14 33.68 89.92
C THR A 990 36.06 34.27 88.87
N VAL A 991 37.14 33.55 88.55
CA VAL A 991 38.10 33.87 87.50
C VAL A 991 37.62 33.24 86.18
N THR A 992 37.49 34.04 85.12
CA THR A 992 37.11 33.55 83.78
C THR A 992 38.34 33.31 82.93
N VAL A 993 38.45 32.12 82.35
CA VAL A 993 39.50 31.74 81.40
C VAL A 993 38.94 31.72 79.99
N THR A 994 39.59 32.41 79.06
CA THR A 994 39.19 32.47 77.63
C THR A 994 40.31 31.91 76.76
N GLY A 995 39.95 31.12 75.75
CA GLY A 995 40.84 30.51 74.76
C GLY A 995 40.46 30.93 73.33
N THR A 996 41.45 31.34 72.54
CA THR A 996 41.27 31.87 71.17
C THR A 996 42.19 31.20 70.14
N SER A 997 41.68 30.92 68.94
CA SER A 997 42.48 30.48 67.80
C SER A 997 41.84 30.92 66.48
N GLY A 998 42.48 31.84 65.77
CA GLY A 998 41.88 32.48 64.60
C GLY A 998 40.56 33.19 64.95
N THR A 999 39.47 32.85 64.26
CA THR A 999 38.12 33.35 64.53
C THR A 999 37.37 32.58 65.64
N LEU A 1000 37.94 31.46 66.13
CA LEU A 1000 37.29 30.59 67.12
C LEU A 1000 37.63 31.04 68.55
N THR A 1001 36.61 31.23 69.39
CA THR A 1001 36.73 31.64 70.79
C THR A 1001 35.88 30.74 71.70
N LYS A 1002 36.43 30.36 72.87
CA LYS A 1002 35.77 29.51 73.90
C LYS A 1002 36.17 29.98 75.31
N SER A 1003 35.37 29.68 76.33
CA SER A 1003 35.61 30.12 77.71
C SER A 1003 35.25 29.06 78.77
N THR A 1004 35.89 29.12 79.93
CA THR A 1004 35.63 28.30 81.14
C THR A 1004 35.93 29.13 82.40
N THR A 1005 35.70 28.61 83.62
CA THR A 1005 35.79 29.40 84.87
C THR A 1005 36.43 28.62 86.03
N VAL A 1006 37.14 29.33 86.92
CA VAL A 1006 37.73 28.80 88.16
C VAL A 1006 37.35 29.69 89.34
N THR A 1007 36.86 29.12 90.44
CA THR A 1007 36.55 29.86 91.68
C THR A 1007 37.80 29.98 92.55
N LEU A 1008 38.11 31.16 93.09
CA LEU A 1008 39.27 31.40 93.96
C LEU A 1008 38.81 31.99 95.30
N ALA A 1009 39.19 31.39 96.43
CA ALA A 1009 38.99 31.92 97.77
C ALA A 1009 40.32 32.24 98.47
N VAL A 1010 40.43 33.42 99.10
CA VAL A 1010 41.64 33.90 99.80
C VAL A 1010 41.39 34.10 101.29
N THR A 1011 42.27 33.58 102.16
CA THR A 1011 42.08 33.50 103.62
C THR A 1011 43.30 33.96 104.46
N ALA A 1012 43.08 34.24 105.75
CA ALA A 1012 44.06 34.67 106.75
C ALA A 1012 44.39 33.56 107.78
N ALA A 1013 45.24 33.82 108.79
CA ALA A 1013 45.78 32.86 109.77
C ALA A 1013 45.95 33.53 111.16
N THR A 1014 45.98 32.87 112.33
CA THR A 1014 45.70 31.49 112.81
C THR A 1014 45.53 31.53 114.35
N ASN A 1015 44.95 30.52 115.03
CA ASN A 1015 44.92 30.47 116.51
C ASN A 1015 44.77 29.06 117.14
N PHE A 1016 45.09 28.94 118.43
CA PHE A 1016 45.27 27.69 119.21
C PHE A 1016 43.96 27.12 119.85
N ALA A 1017 44.02 25.93 120.47
CA ALA A 1017 42.88 25.02 120.68
C ALA A 1017 41.68 25.55 121.52
N SER A 1018 40.49 25.06 121.15
CA SER A 1018 39.14 25.56 121.49
C SER A 1018 38.97 26.33 122.81
N GLY A 1019 38.92 27.66 122.70
CA GLY A 1019 38.37 28.56 123.71
C GLY A 1019 39.28 28.84 124.90
N TRP A 1020 40.51 28.32 124.93
CA TRP A 1020 41.53 28.77 125.88
C TRP A 1020 42.34 29.91 125.27
N LEU A 1021 42.63 30.91 126.10
CA LEU A 1021 43.47 32.05 125.78
C LEU A 1021 44.73 32.00 126.64
N ASP A 1022 45.79 32.64 126.17
CA ASP A 1022 47.09 32.74 126.84
C ASP A 1022 47.48 34.22 126.84
N SER A 1023 47.85 34.75 128.00
CA SER A 1023 48.27 36.15 128.14
C SER A 1023 49.07 36.34 129.42
N ASP A 1024 50.14 37.11 129.30
CA ASP A 1024 50.79 37.71 130.47
C ASP A 1024 49.86 38.71 131.16
N VAL A 1025 49.95 38.75 132.48
CA VAL A 1025 49.31 39.73 133.35
C VAL A 1025 50.42 40.51 134.06
N GLY A 1026 50.47 41.81 133.80
CA GLY A 1026 51.45 42.72 134.40
C GLY A 1026 52.82 42.69 133.71
N ALA A 1027 53.80 43.36 134.33
CA ALA A 1027 55.15 43.45 133.80
C ALA A 1027 55.96 42.17 134.13
N VAL A 1028 55.93 41.19 133.23
CA VAL A 1028 56.58 39.88 133.40
C VAL A 1028 58.07 39.84 133.05
N GLY A 1029 58.56 40.80 132.25
CA GLY A 1029 59.97 40.90 131.81
C GLY A 1029 60.36 39.93 130.68
N LEU A 1030 59.78 38.73 130.65
CA LEU A 1030 59.86 37.75 129.55
C LEU A 1030 58.45 37.26 129.27
N ALA A 1031 58.03 37.33 128.00
CA ALA A 1031 56.68 36.93 127.59
C ALA A 1031 56.46 35.43 127.85
N GLY A 1032 55.30 35.10 128.41
CA GLY A 1032 54.88 33.75 128.68
C GLY A 1032 54.48 32.95 127.45
N SER A 1033 54.12 31.70 127.68
CA SER A 1033 53.49 30.86 126.67
C SER A 1033 52.70 29.72 127.34
N ALA A 1034 51.53 29.38 126.79
CA ALA A 1034 50.79 28.19 127.14
C ALA A 1034 50.64 27.24 125.94
N THR A 1035 50.78 25.95 126.20
CA THR A 1035 50.44 24.89 125.24
C THR A 1035 49.60 23.82 125.93
N PHE A 1036 48.73 23.16 125.16
CA PHE A 1036 47.89 22.07 125.63
C PHE A 1036 48.13 20.84 124.76
N ALA A 1037 48.59 19.75 125.38
CA ALA A 1037 48.79 18.47 124.72
C ALA A 1037 48.56 17.33 125.73
N ASN A 1038 47.98 16.22 125.26
CA ASN A 1038 47.81 14.99 126.05
C ASN A 1038 47.17 15.22 127.44
N GLY A 1039 46.17 16.10 127.52
CA GLY A 1039 45.47 16.43 128.77
C GLY A 1039 46.27 17.27 129.78
N THR A 1040 47.46 17.76 129.40
CA THR A 1040 48.33 18.56 130.26
C THR A 1040 48.51 19.96 129.65
N PHE A 1041 48.32 21.00 130.47
CA PHE A 1041 48.73 22.35 130.14
C PHE A 1041 50.19 22.56 130.57
N THR A 1042 51.03 22.98 129.64
CA THR A 1042 52.39 23.46 129.92
C THR A 1042 52.37 24.97 129.81
N VAL A 1043 52.45 25.65 130.96
CA VAL A 1043 52.45 27.12 131.06
C VAL A 1043 53.84 27.57 131.50
N ASN A 1044 54.52 28.31 130.64
CA ASN A 1044 55.75 29.02 130.96
C ASN A 1044 55.39 30.48 131.28
N GLY A 1045 56.01 31.05 132.31
CA GLY A 1045 55.80 32.43 132.70
C GLY A 1045 56.95 32.96 133.55
N ALA A 1046 57.14 34.28 133.49
CA ALA A 1046 58.05 35.03 134.34
C ALA A 1046 57.26 36.07 135.15
N GLY A 1047 57.87 36.68 136.15
CA GLY A 1047 57.26 37.76 136.94
C GLY A 1047 57.54 37.70 138.44
N GLN A 1048 56.98 38.68 139.15
CA GLN A 1048 57.18 38.90 140.60
C GLN A 1048 56.13 38.17 141.48
N GLN A 1049 55.31 37.29 140.92
CA GLN A 1049 54.20 36.55 141.57
C GLN A 1049 52.90 37.38 141.79
N ILE A 1050 51.91 36.73 142.41
CA ILE A 1050 50.58 37.28 142.75
C ILE A 1050 50.61 37.75 144.22
N TYR A 1051 51.20 38.93 144.46
CA TYR A 1051 51.43 39.48 145.80
C TYR A 1051 51.50 41.02 145.76
N GLY A 1052 51.28 41.69 146.90
CA GLY A 1052 51.25 43.16 146.97
C GLY A 1052 50.03 43.77 146.28
N THR A 1053 50.20 44.93 145.63
CA THR A 1053 49.11 45.72 145.01
C THR A 1053 48.95 45.49 143.50
N ALA A 1054 49.88 44.79 142.85
CA ALA A 1054 49.82 44.44 141.43
C ALA A 1054 50.57 43.13 141.14
N ASP A 1055 49.95 42.25 140.36
CA ASP A 1055 50.46 40.91 140.05
C ASP A 1055 51.41 40.91 138.82
N SER A 1056 52.27 39.90 138.70
CA SER A 1056 53.13 39.70 137.52
C SER A 1056 53.36 38.19 137.26
N PHE A 1057 52.74 37.64 136.22
CA PHE A 1057 52.74 36.22 135.84
C PHE A 1057 52.15 35.96 134.44
N ASN A 1058 52.37 34.77 133.84
CA ASN A 1058 51.64 34.31 132.65
C ASN A 1058 50.40 33.48 133.02
N PHE A 1059 49.31 33.63 132.26
CA PHE A 1059 48.02 33.00 132.55
C PHE A 1059 47.40 32.35 131.30
N ALA A 1060 47.25 31.02 131.33
CA ALA A 1060 46.31 30.31 130.48
C ALA A 1060 44.92 30.38 131.12
N TYR A 1061 43.92 30.91 130.40
CA TYR A 1061 42.61 31.22 131.00
C TYR A 1061 41.42 30.99 130.06
N GLN A 1062 40.24 30.92 130.70
CA GLN A 1062 38.94 31.11 130.08
C GLN A 1062 38.16 32.13 130.91
N ILE A 1063 37.18 32.79 130.28
CA ILE A 1063 36.25 33.68 131.00
C ILE A 1063 35.16 32.81 131.63
N LEU A 1064 34.99 32.93 132.95
CA LEU A 1064 33.92 32.29 133.72
C LEU A 1064 32.87 33.35 134.09
N SER A 1065 31.58 33.00 134.01
CA SER A 1065 30.48 33.87 134.40
C SER A 1065 29.61 33.18 135.47
N GLY A 1066 29.55 33.78 136.65
CA GLY A 1066 28.85 33.23 137.82
C GLY A 1066 29.71 32.28 138.66
N ASP A 1067 29.08 31.66 139.65
CA ASP A 1067 29.69 30.71 140.58
C ASP A 1067 30.36 29.55 139.83
N GLY A 1068 31.57 29.19 140.23
CA GLY A 1068 32.24 28.03 139.69
C GLY A 1068 33.45 27.59 140.49
N SER A 1069 34.06 26.51 140.03
CA SER A 1069 35.29 25.96 140.59
C SER A 1069 36.27 25.61 139.49
N ILE A 1070 37.55 25.81 139.79
CA ILE A 1070 38.65 25.32 138.96
C ILE A 1070 39.48 24.36 139.80
N VAL A 1071 39.81 23.23 139.20
CA VAL A 1071 40.50 22.10 139.83
C VAL A 1071 41.67 21.71 138.95
N ALA A 1072 42.88 21.77 139.50
CA ALA A 1072 44.08 21.35 138.79
C ALA A 1072 44.98 20.48 139.67
N ARG A 1073 45.72 19.60 139.01
CA ARG A 1073 46.81 18.82 139.60
C ARG A 1073 48.12 19.30 138.99
N VAL A 1074 48.96 19.93 139.79
CA VAL A 1074 50.33 20.30 139.37
C VAL A 1074 51.11 19.00 139.12
N ALA A 1075 51.49 18.75 137.87
CA ALA A 1075 52.16 17.52 137.47
C ALA A 1075 53.68 17.56 137.72
N SER A 1076 54.30 18.71 137.48
CA SER A 1076 55.73 18.98 137.70
C SER A 1076 55.95 20.48 137.86
N ILE A 1077 57.13 20.87 138.38
CA ILE A 1077 57.53 22.27 138.60
C ILE A 1077 59.00 22.41 138.22
N SER A 1078 59.34 23.42 137.41
CA SER A 1078 60.72 23.79 137.11
C SER A 1078 60.81 25.29 136.78
N PRO A 1079 61.75 26.06 137.37
CA PRO A 1079 62.60 25.69 138.50
C PRO A 1079 61.78 25.45 139.77
N ALA A 1080 62.36 24.85 140.81
CA ALA A 1080 61.67 24.56 142.08
C ALA A 1080 61.20 25.81 142.86
N THR A 1081 61.59 27.01 142.43
CA THR A 1081 61.14 28.32 142.94
C THR A 1081 59.88 28.85 142.24
N ALA A 1082 59.41 28.22 141.16
CA ALA A 1082 58.17 28.60 140.51
C ALA A 1082 56.96 28.30 141.42
N THR A 1083 55.92 29.13 141.32
CA THR A 1083 54.73 29.07 142.17
C THR A 1083 53.48 28.75 141.34
N PRO A 1084 53.24 27.47 141.00
CA PRO A 1084 52.03 27.06 140.31
C PRO A 1084 50.83 27.03 141.27
N GLY A 1085 49.63 27.08 140.70
CA GLY A 1085 48.39 27.01 141.45
C GLY A 1085 47.17 27.19 140.55
N VAL A 1086 46.01 27.31 141.16
CA VAL A 1086 44.77 27.73 140.47
C VAL A 1086 44.37 29.13 140.93
N LEU A 1087 43.98 29.96 139.97
CA LEU A 1087 43.66 31.37 140.15
C LEU A 1087 42.25 31.64 139.66
N ILE A 1088 41.46 32.34 140.46
CA ILE A 1088 40.27 33.08 140.01
C ILE A 1088 40.58 34.56 140.19
N ARG A 1089 40.38 35.36 139.14
CA ARG A 1089 40.56 36.83 139.15
C ARG A 1089 39.42 37.50 138.39
N ASN A 1090 39.03 38.69 138.81
CA ASN A 1090 37.87 39.41 138.26
C ASN A 1090 38.13 39.98 136.85
N SER A 1091 39.35 40.43 136.57
CA SER A 1091 39.80 40.85 135.23
C SER A 1091 41.29 40.59 135.03
N LEU A 1092 41.81 40.82 133.82
CA LEU A 1092 43.25 40.74 133.53
C LEU A 1092 44.04 41.97 134.02
N ASP A 1093 43.41 42.97 134.65
CA ASP A 1093 44.15 44.06 135.28
C ASP A 1093 45.01 43.50 136.44
N PRO A 1094 46.34 43.77 136.48
CA PRO A 1094 47.23 43.24 137.51
C PRO A 1094 46.83 43.56 138.96
N SER A 1095 46.13 44.66 139.19
CA SER A 1095 45.76 45.13 140.53
C SER A 1095 44.45 44.55 141.05
N ASP A 1096 43.74 43.75 140.24
CA ASP A 1096 42.35 43.39 140.51
C ASP A 1096 42.17 42.31 141.59
N MET A 1097 40.93 42.18 142.06
CA MET A 1097 40.50 41.18 143.03
C MET A 1097 40.83 39.77 142.53
N SER A 1098 41.43 38.97 143.42
CA SER A 1098 41.97 37.65 143.09
C SER A 1098 41.96 36.71 144.28
N ALA A 1099 41.87 35.41 144.00
CA ALA A 1099 42.08 34.33 144.96
C ALA A 1099 42.94 33.25 144.31
N PHE A 1100 44.12 33.02 144.86
CA PHE A 1100 45.14 32.11 144.33
C PHE A 1100 45.49 31.02 145.35
N ALA A 1101 45.14 29.78 145.02
CA ALA A 1101 45.56 28.61 145.76
C ALA A 1101 46.93 28.16 145.24
N ALA A 1102 47.98 28.60 145.94
CA ALA A 1102 49.38 28.51 145.52
C ALA A 1102 50.10 27.34 146.20
N TYR A 1103 51.03 26.72 145.47
CA TYR A 1103 52.03 25.82 146.05
C TYR A 1103 53.42 26.45 145.96
N TYR A 1104 54.09 26.62 147.10
CA TYR A 1104 55.44 27.20 147.16
C TYR A 1104 56.24 26.58 148.31
N GLN A 1105 57.48 26.16 148.03
CA GLN A 1105 58.43 25.60 149.02
C GLN A 1105 57.80 24.56 149.98
N SER A 1106 57.09 23.57 149.42
CA SER A 1106 56.39 22.51 150.18
C SER A 1106 55.20 22.94 151.05
N THR A 1107 54.75 24.20 150.97
CA THR A 1107 53.58 24.70 151.70
C THR A 1107 52.51 25.18 150.72
N ALA A 1108 51.24 24.92 151.06
CA ALA A 1108 50.09 25.46 150.34
C ALA A 1108 49.63 26.76 151.00
N TYR A 1109 49.46 27.82 150.20
CA TYR A 1109 49.03 29.13 150.64
C TYR A 1109 47.76 29.54 149.91
N LEU A 1110 46.84 30.23 150.61
CA LEU A 1110 45.77 30.98 149.96
C LEU A 1110 46.14 32.46 150.01
N ASN A 1111 46.57 33.00 148.87
CA ASN A 1111 46.77 34.44 148.67
C ASN A 1111 45.48 35.02 148.08
N TYR A 1112 45.00 36.15 148.61
CA TYR A 1112 43.78 36.76 148.12
C TYR A 1112 43.79 38.30 148.26
N ARG A 1113 43.18 38.98 147.29
CA ARG A 1113 42.98 40.43 147.26
C ARG A 1113 41.48 40.70 147.20
N THR A 1114 40.93 41.31 148.25
CA THR A 1114 39.47 41.53 148.41
C THR A 1114 38.96 42.82 147.79
N THR A 1115 39.84 43.70 147.31
CA THR A 1115 39.51 44.96 146.64
C THR A 1115 40.57 45.29 145.58
N THR A 1116 40.15 45.77 144.41
CA THR A 1116 41.03 46.24 143.32
C THR A 1116 42.00 47.31 143.85
N GLY A 1117 43.31 47.15 143.59
CA GLY A 1117 44.38 48.03 144.10
C GLY A 1117 44.79 47.79 145.55
N GLY A 1118 44.10 46.92 146.30
CA GLY A 1118 44.44 46.59 147.68
C GLY A 1118 45.67 45.67 147.81
N SER A 1119 46.29 45.66 148.99
CA SER A 1119 47.37 44.72 149.31
C SER A 1119 46.84 43.30 149.51
N SER A 1120 47.49 42.30 148.90
CA SER A 1120 47.16 40.89 149.10
C SER A 1120 47.28 40.46 150.57
N SER A 1121 46.27 39.73 151.04
CA SER A 1121 46.27 39.00 152.32
C SER A 1121 46.63 37.52 152.09
N GLN A 1122 47.22 36.87 153.09
CA GLN A 1122 47.57 35.45 153.03
C GLN A 1122 46.98 34.71 154.23
N ALA A 1123 46.37 33.55 153.97
CA ALA A 1123 45.97 32.59 155.00
C ALA A 1123 46.81 31.31 154.88
N SER A 1124 47.43 30.90 155.98
CA SER A 1124 48.25 29.69 156.09
C SER A 1124 47.40 28.48 156.49
N ALA A 1125 47.41 27.42 155.67
CA ALA A 1125 46.88 26.11 156.03
C ALA A 1125 47.95 25.26 156.77
N PRO A 1126 47.56 24.28 157.61
CA PRO A 1126 48.52 23.50 158.39
C PRO A 1126 49.47 22.67 157.51
N ALA A 1127 50.74 22.60 157.93
CA ALA A 1127 51.81 21.95 157.18
C ALA A 1127 51.63 20.43 157.05
N GLY A 1128 51.98 19.89 155.88
CA GLY A 1128 52.04 18.45 155.63
C GLY A 1128 52.92 18.16 154.41
N THR A 1129 53.93 17.31 154.60
CA THR A 1129 54.86 16.89 153.54
C THR A 1129 54.14 16.10 152.44
N LEU A 1130 54.59 16.24 151.20
CA LEU A 1130 53.96 15.67 149.99
C LEU A 1130 53.62 14.19 150.12
N PRO A 1131 52.35 13.82 149.85
CA PRO A 1131 52.11 12.99 148.66
C PRO A 1131 51.00 13.57 147.78
N SER A 1132 51.19 13.49 146.45
CA SER A 1132 50.24 13.73 145.35
C SER A 1132 48.85 14.27 145.74
N ARG A 1133 48.64 15.60 145.64
CA ARG A 1133 47.34 16.24 145.93
C ARG A 1133 46.88 17.21 144.85
N THR A 1134 45.55 17.26 144.72
CA THR A 1134 44.78 18.13 143.83
C THR A 1134 44.45 19.44 144.55
N TYR A 1135 44.41 20.56 143.82
CA TYR A 1135 44.00 21.86 144.36
C TYR A 1135 42.59 22.22 143.86
N THR A 1136 41.74 22.67 144.77
CA THR A 1136 40.35 23.06 144.50
C THR A 1136 40.13 24.47 145.02
N SER A 1137 39.58 25.37 144.18
CA SER A 1137 39.07 26.66 144.63
C SER A 1137 37.64 26.84 144.13
N ALA A 1138 36.75 27.35 144.97
CA ALA A 1138 35.34 27.57 144.67
C ALA A 1138 34.86 28.84 145.38
N TRP A 1139 34.10 29.68 144.68
CA TRP A 1139 33.64 31.00 145.18
C TRP A 1139 32.21 31.30 144.69
N PRO A 1140 31.28 31.65 145.61
CA PRO A 1140 29.91 32.06 145.25
C PRO A 1140 29.75 33.58 145.09
N CYS A 1141 28.93 34.04 144.13
CA CYS A 1141 28.90 35.42 143.64
C CYS A 1141 27.94 36.39 144.35
N THR A 1142 27.26 36.03 145.46
CA THR A 1142 26.10 36.80 145.97
C THR A 1142 26.26 37.49 147.33
N ALA A 1143 27.48 37.67 147.85
CA ALA A 1143 27.72 38.56 148.99
C ALA A 1143 29.10 39.27 148.95
N PRO A 1144 29.18 40.58 149.27
CA PRO A 1144 30.45 41.21 149.63
C PRO A 1144 30.97 40.61 150.94
N ILE A 1145 32.24 40.22 150.99
CA ILE A 1145 32.87 39.39 152.03
C ILE A 1145 32.69 39.96 153.46
N PRO A 1146 32.11 39.19 154.39
CA PRO A 1146 32.25 39.39 155.84
C PRO A 1146 32.73 38.08 156.54
N PRO A 1147 33.23 38.14 157.80
CA PRO A 1147 34.67 37.91 157.93
C PRO A 1147 35.13 36.57 158.52
N ARG A 1148 34.25 35.55 158.69
CA ARG A 1148 34.64 34.27 159.35
C ARG A 1148 33.92 33.02 158.80
N TRP A 1149 34.72 31.96 158.67
CA TRP A 1149 34.31 30.57 158.39
C TRP A 1149 33.44 29.96 159.51
N PRO A 1150 32.78 28.82 159.24
CA PRO A 1150 33.30 27.57 159.82
C PRO A 1150 33.34 26.36 158.84
N PRO A 1151 34.13 25.31 159.15
CA PRO A 1151 34.34 24.15 158.27
C PRO A 1151 33.37 22.99 158.56
N ALA A 1152 32.99 22.20 157.53
CA ALA A 1152 32.34 20.91 157.73
C ALA A 1152 32.54 19.91 156.56
N SER A 1153 32.78 18.65 156.93
CA SER A 1153 32.46 17.40 156.21
C SER A 1153 32.70 17.29 154.69
N SER A 1154 33.83 16.67 154.38
CA SER A 1154 33.98 15.59 153.38
C SER A 1154 32.70 14.85 152.94
N THR A 1155 32.56 14.65 151.62
CA THR A 1155 32.45 13.29 151.03
C THR A 1155 32.78 13.28 149.52
N MET A 1156 33.20 12.08 149.08
CA MET A 1156 33.25 11.47 147.73
C MET A 1156 32.57 12.22 146.55
N SER A 1157 33.02 12.08 145.30
CA SER A 1157 33.25 10.79 144.63
C SER A 1157 34.03 10.86 143.29
N ARG A 1158 34.63 9.71 142.94
CA ARG A 1158 35.06 9.19 141.62
C ARG A 1158 35.41 10.19 140.51
#